data_AF-A0A6N9C515-F1
#
_entry.id   AF-A0A6N9C515-F1
#
_cell.length_a   1.000
_cell.length_b   1.000
_cell.length_c   1.000
_cell.angle_alpha   90.00
_cell.angle_beta   90.00
_cell.angle_gamma   90.00
#
_symmetry.space_group_name_H-M   'P 1'
#
loop_
_entity.id
_entity.type
_entity.pdbx_description
1 polymer ?
#
loop_
_entity_poly.entity_id
_entity_poly.type
_entity_poly.pdbx_seq_one_letter_code
_entity_poly.pdbx_strand_id
1 'polypeptide(L)'
;MSHNITAFWHKESFEELMKERLPELLADRVPLAGYHFESTGVYTCRVEFVLALSEGYVEVEYTDIPQPDADGVFTLDGEPYVVVPTASTVELKQAKIECVGDQLYDYFKARIREAPPDLAWDTSLVRSWLPVDRWAREFFSDAFTAQKLSHTNWLDKHTHLRRVRISQGNQVFSPGHFGRTCPFETPEGPNVGKILTIARGAEIRDGKLVIVNETSEATLGLSAALIPFLEHNDPPRILMGANMMRQWLSPSTPETAPISCPNGISRVAASPEPALVQTGYEPDAPDFWCGRNLLTAFISWGGETFEDGIAISESCAARLNFPYAIEPGDKISNRHGTKGVISRILPDDEMPHLADGTPVELVFSFGALHGRMNFGQIREAVVGRIAQAEGETAIVPPFQAPSADQLREKLKEAGLPQDGMETLTFGSNGKKLDRPSTVGWVYWGKTVHIALDKLKVSEPITHDEPIYHQGLGELEYYTLRNISAFETLREHFNTRASTRADVKTLPDRVTAGAVEQAGPPTPMFAKLRERLSAAGVHADFDDSKLTFQFARPVGDTLRLAQPVPHPWLHAQTIDEVGICEDISEYRALADVNTRAERMFANDAPESLTLQTLKQLQTRLAEYFDALLGPADMRFTARTLFSGRSVIAPDAELRADQVGIPEQMAWALFGRQIPKELGDTKEVQGKSQRATRLLDELMARSWVIVHRAPAFAPTALVAFHPVRQPDRAIRVHPFVCELMNADFDGDQAAVFLPITAEGQREAGEQLSIAGHLKRDPNVCTALAPGHDAIWGLASLSLTPEGRDELSEIVGMEIAIPEGLVTRRSLEDTLKTLLKHEGIDRTTEVAERLMHRGLEIVKESGASMSPFLSRDSDSPPVPTDPNDATVWNTYAEELMEWIAAHEDFADNNLGPHILAVKSRAFMSRLYRLACVVGARGVISDIQGRDIVIRHGYCDGLTSDELYALCVGSREGLVRFNSELQRVAWELRDSSQSKGFTVLSRAMRAKHPGIVFARAAACGEVDPLTDIDSRLFVGLSEVPTLI
;
A
#
# COMPACT_ATOMS: atom_id res chain seq x y z
N MET A 1 -34.27 -7.32 -12.85
CA MET A 1 -33.84 -8.49 -12.05
C MET A 1 -33.74 -8.03 -10.59
N SER A 2 -34.10 -8.85 -9.61
CA SER A 2 -33.96 -8.47 -8.19
C SER A 2 -32.49 -8.35 -7.83
N HIS A 3 -31.98 -7.14 -7.59
CA HIS A 3 -30.61 -6.93 -7.15
C HIS A 3 -30.51 -7.35 -5.68
N ASN A 4 -29.97 -8.54 -5.39
CA ASN A 4 -29.67 -8.96 -4.02
C ASN A 4 -28.47 -8.17 -3.49
N ILE A 5 -28.75 -6.98 -2.95
CA ILE A 5 -27.76 -6.04 -2.42
C ILE A 5 -27.78 -6.07 -0.87
N THR A 6 -28.88 -6.51 -0.27
CA THR A 6 -29.10 -6.45 1.18
C THR A 6 -28.30 -7.53 1.92
N ALA A 7 -27.95 -7.22 3.17
CA ALA A 7 -27.24 -8.11 4.09
C ALA A 7 -28.12 -8.43 5.32
N PHE A 8 -29.38 -8.80 5.04
CA PHE A 8 -30.44 -8.95 6.05
C PHE A 8 -30.11 -9.95 7.17
N TRP A 9 -29.24 -10.93 6.90
CA TRP A 9 -28.78 -11.95 7.87
C TRP A 9 -28.16 -11.37 9.14
N HIS A 10 -27.63 -10.14 9.09
CA HIS A 10 -27.14 -9.44 10.28
C HIS A 10 -28.26 -9.16 11.27
N LYS A 11 -29.37 -8.59 10.76
CA LYS A 11 -30.53 -8.26 11.58
C LYS A 11 -31.28 -9.50 12.03
N GLU A 12 -31.47 -10.48 11.14
CA GLU A 12 -32.13 -11.75 11.50
C GLU A 12 -31.37 -12.47 12.63
N SER A 13 -30.05 -12.61 12.51
CA SER A 13 -29.22 -13.26 13.54
C SER A 13 -29.28 -12.51 14.88
N PHE A 14 -29.26 -11.17 14.86
CA PHE A 14 -29.40 -10.37 16.07
C PHE A 14 -30.78 -10.57 16.72
N GLU A 15 -31.86 -10.54 15.93
CA GLU A 15 -33.21 -10.72 16.46
C GLU A 15 -33.42 -12.13 17.02
N GLU A 16 -32.87 -13.17 16.39
CA GLU A 16 -32.89 -14.55 16.91
C GLU A 16 -32.19 -14.64 18.27
N LEU A 17 -31.00 -14.02 18.41
CA LEU A 17 -30.32 -13.92 19.70
C LEU A 17 -31.23 -13.29 20.76
N MET A 18 -31.78 -12.11 20.46
CA MET A 18 -32.49 -11.31 21.46
C MET A 18 -33.86 -11.89 21.81
N LYS A 19 -34.53 -12.60 20.89
CA LYS A 19 -35.87 -13.15 21.14
C LYS A 19 -35.85 -14.56 21.74
N GLU A 20 -34.85 -15.36 21.38
CA GLU A 20 -34.86 -16.81 21.69
C GLU A 20 -33.63 -17.23 22.50
N ARG A 21 -32.42 -16.99 22.00
CA ARG A 21 -31.21 -17.62 22.58
C ARG A 21 -30.70 -16.97 23.86
N LEU A 22 -30.83 -15.64 23.99
CA LEU A 22 -30.46 -14.92 25.21
C LEU A 22 -31.37 -15.28 26.40
N PRO A 23 -32.71 -15.29 26.28
CA PRO A 23 -33.57 -15.73 27.39
C PRO A 23 -33.31 -17.17 27.80
N GLU A 24 -33.03 -18.09 26.86
CA GLU A 24 -32.64 -19.47 27.18
C GLU A 24 -31.33 -19.52 27.98
N LEU A 25 -30.28 -18.81 27.51
CA LEU A 25 -29.01 -18.74 28.23
C LEU A 25 -29.17 -18.16 29.65
N LEU A 26 -30.05 -17.18 29.82
CA LEU A 26 -30.35 -16.60 31.12
C LEU A 26 -31.11 -17.60 32.01
N ALA A 27 -32.13 -18.28 31.48
CA ALA A 27 -32.90 -19.28 32.24
C ALA A 27 -32.02 -20.44 32.75
N ASP A 28 -30.98 -20.81 31.99
CA ASP A 28 -30.01 -21.84 32.40
C ASP A 28 -29.06 -21.38 33.52
N ARG A 29 -28.91 -20.08 33.75
CA ARG A 29 -27.84 -19.51 34.58
C ARG A 29 -28.32 -18.70 35.78
N VAL A 30 -29.53 -18.17 35.71
CA VAL A 30 -30.17 -17.36 36.75
C VAL A 30 -31.64 -17.76 36.90
N PRO A 31 -32.31 -17.49 38.04
CA PRO A 31 -33.72 -17.85 38.24
C PRO A 31 -34.65 -16.92 37.44
N LEU A 32 -34.60 -16.99 36.12
CA LEU A 32 -35.38 -16.17 35.20
C LEU A 32 -36.88 -16.51 35.30
N ALA A 33 -37.69 -15.51 35.61
CA ALA A 33 -39.15 -15.60 35.72
C ALA A 33 -39.88 -14.86 34.58
N GLY A 34 -39.21 -13.93 33.91
CA GLY A 34 -39.76 -13.16 32.80
C GLY A 34 -38.66 -12.49 31.97
N TYR A 35 -38.96 -12.31 30.68
CA TYR A 35 -38.07 -11.67 29.72
C TYR A 35 -38.91 -10.92 28.69
N HIS A 36 -38.55 -9.68 28.39
CA HIS A 36 -39.16 -8.90 27.32
C HIS A 36 -38.08 -8.17 26.51
N PHE A 37 -38.20 -8.22 25.19
CA PHE A 37 -37.35 -7.51 24.25
C PHE A 37 -38.21 -6.64 23.35
N GLU A 38 -37.82 -5.38 23.16
CA GLU A 38 -38.48 -4.44 22.27
C GLU A 38 -37.48 -3.53 21.55
N SER A 39 -37.71 -3.31 20.25
CA SER A 39 -37.00 -2.30 19.48
C SER A 39 -37.52 -0.90 19.83
N THR A 40 -36.66 -0.04 20.37
CA THR A 40 -37.02 1.33 20.81
C THR A 40 -36.74 2.40 19.76
N GLY A 41 -35.96 2.08 18.73
CA GLY A 41 -35.61 2.97 17.62
C GLY A 41 -35.04 2.18 16.44
N VAL A 42 -34.36 2.87 15.50
CA VAL A 42 -33.67 2.19 14.39
C VAL A 42 -32.43 1.45 14.89
N TYR A 43 -31.64 2.08 15.76
CA TYR A 43 -30.33 1.58 16.23
C TYR A 43 -30.30 1.20 17.71
N THR A 44 -31.42 1.29 18.42
CA THR A 44 -31.50 0.97 19.85
C THR A 44 -32.67 0.05 20.20
N CYS A 45 -32.44 -0.87 21.12
CA CYS A 45 -33.46 -1.71 21.75
C CYS A 45 -33.41 -1.62 23.28
N ARG A 46 -34.46 -2.15 23.90
CA ARG A 46 -34.55 -2.38 25.34
C ARG A 46 -34.79 -3.84 25.65
N VAL A 47 -34.28 -4.27 26.80
CA VAL A 47 -34.52 -5.60 27.35
C VAL A 47 -34.87 -5.51 28.83
N GLU A 48 -35.92 -6.20 29.23
CA GLU A 48 -36.39 -6.30 30.61
C GLU A 48 -36.22 -7.75 31.09
N PHE A 49 -35.62 -7.93 32.26
CA PHE A 49 -35.51 -9.23 32.94
C PHE A 49 -36.31 -9.20 34.24
N VAL A 50 -36.99 -10.30 34.54
CA VAL A 50 -37.62 -10.55 35.84
C VAL A 50 -36.97 -11.79 36.44
N LEU A 51 -36.36 -11.67 37.63
CA LEU A 51 -35.79 -12.80 38.38
C LEU A 51 -36.67 -13.16 39.58
N ALA A 52 -36.88 -14.46 39.79
CA ALA A 52 -37.61 -14.98 40.95
C ALA A 52 -36.75 -15.00 42.21
N LEU A 53 -37.35 -14.59 43.33
CA LEU A 53 -36.79 -14.66 44.67
C LEU A 53 -37.53 -15.73 45.49
N SER A 54 -36.97 -16.10 46.65
CA SER A 54 -37.68 -16.89 47.66
C SER A 54 -38.97 -16.20 48.13
N GLU A 55 -38.99 -14.87 48.13
CA GLU A 55 -40.19 -14.03 48.36
C GLU A 55 -40.24 -12.87 47.34
N GLY A 56 -40.96 -13.06 46.22
CA GLY A 56 -41.23 -12.01 45.23
C GLY A 56 -40.37 -12.06 43.96
N TYR A 57 -40.22 -10.91 43.30
CA TYR A 57 -39.48 -10.78 42.04
C TYR A 57 -38.63 -9.50 42.03
N VAL A 58 -37.51 -9.52 41.31
CA VAL A 58 -36.74 -8.32 40.95
C VAL A 58 -36.83 -8.12 39.45
N GLU A 59 -37.19 -6.91 39.05
CA GLU A 59 -37.27 -6.49 37.67
C GLU A 59 -36.16 -5.48 37.36
N VAL A 60 -35.47 -5.66 36.24
CA VAL A 60 -34.42 -4.77 35.77
C VAL A 60 -34.56 -4.54 34.27
N GLU A 61 -34.59 -3.26 33.89
CA GLU A 61 -34.60 -2.81 32.49
C GLU A 61 -33.21 -2.31 32.07
N TYR A 62 -32.80 -2.70 30.87
CA TYR A 62 -31.63 -2.19 30.16
C TYR A 62 -32.11 -1.46 28.92
N THR A 63 -31.91 -0.15 28.88
CA THR A 63 -32.21 0.71 27.73
C THR A 63 -30.97 0.94 26.88
N ASP A 64 -31.16 1.45 25.67
CA ASP A 64 -30.08 1.90 24.78
C ASP A 64 -29.05 0.82 24.42
N ILE A 65 -29.51 -0.43 24.29
CA ILE A 65 -28.70 -1.53 23.76
C ILE A 65 -28.58 -1.34 22.24
N PRO A 66 -27.36 -1.35 21.66
CA PRO A 66 -27.19 -1.22 20.21
C PRO A 66 -27.87 -2.38 19.45
N GLN A 67 -28.60 -2.04 18.39
CA GLN A 67 -29.16 -3.02 17.43
C GLN A 67 -28.83 -2.62 15.99
N PRO A 68 -28.82 -3.59 15.04
CA PRO A 68 -28.61 -3.28 13.63
C PRO A 68 -29.89 -2.78 12.95
N ASP A 69 -29.74 -1.91 11.95
CA ASP A 69 -30.80 -1.61 10.99
C ASP A 69 -31.05 -2.76 10.00
N ALA A 70 -31.92 -2.54 9.01
CA ALA A 70 -32.28 -3.55 8.01
C ALA A 70 -31.10 -4.02 7.14
N ASP A 71 -30.05 -3.21 7.01
CA ASP A 71 -28.85 -3.52 6.24
C ASP A 71 -27.73 -4.15 7.10
N GLY A 72 -27.93 -4.22 8.42
CA GLY A 72 -26.95 -4.75 9.35
C GLY A 72 -26.03 -3.69 9.99
N VAL A 73 -26.35 -2.40 9.86
CA VAL A 73 -25.54 -1.31 10.40
C VAL A 73 -25.95 -1.00 11.85
N PHE A 74 -24.97 -0.94 12.74
CA PHE A 74 -25.13 -0.42 14.09
C PHE A 74 -24.70 1.05 14.14
N THR A 75 -25.27 1.85 15.04
CA THR A 75 -24.77 3.20 15.33
C THR A 75 -24.38 3.29 16.80
N LEU A 76 -23.12 3.63 17.07
CA LEU A 76 -22.61 3.87 18.42
C LEU A 76 -22.01 5.27 18.48
N ASP A 77 -22.49 6.09 19.41
CA ASP A 77 -22.05 7.48 19.62
C ASP A 77 -22.04 8.33 18.32
N GLY A 78 -23.00 8.06 17.43
CA GLY A 78 -23.15 8.73 16.14
C GLY A 78 -22.32 8.13 15.00
N GLU A 79 -21.46 7.15 15.28
CA GLU A 79 -20.59 6.50 14.31
C GLU A 79 -21.18 5.16 13.84
N PRO A 80 -21.16 4.85 12.53
CA PRO A 80 -21.69 3.60 12.01
C PRO A 80 -20.68 2.45 12.15
N TYR A 81 -21.17 1.26 12.51
CA TYR A 81 -20.40 0.03 12.70
C TYR A 81 -21.07 -1.16 11.99
N VAL A 82 -20.26 -2.16 11.68
CA VAL A 82 -20.70 -3.49 11.21
C VAL A 82 -19.94 -4.58 11.95
N VAL A 83 -20.63 -5.66 12.28
CA VAL A 83 -20.01 -6.86 12.83
C VAL A 83 -19.80 -7.85 11.69
N VAL A 84 -18.54 -8.11 11.33
CA VAL A 84 -18.22 -8.93 10.16
C VAL A 84 -18.44 -10.41 10.51
N PRO A 85 -19.24 -11.18 9.74
CA PRO A 85 -19.45 -12.59 9.98
C PRO A 85 -18.16 -13.38 9.88
N THR A 86 -18.06 -14.43 10.69
CA THR A 86 -16.89 -15.33 10.71
C THR A 86 -17.24 -16.71 10.22
N ALA A 87 -16.39 -17.29 9.37
CA ALA A 87 -16.46 -18.67 8.92
C ALA A 87 -15.51 -19.56 9.75
N SER A 88 -16.04 -20.66 10.27
CA SER A 88 -15.27 -21.59 11.12
C SER A 88 -14.13 -22.32 10.41
N THR A 89 -14.20 -22.44 9.08
CA THR A 89 -13.19 -23.10 8.25
C THR A 89 -13.15 -22.49 6.84
N VAL A 90 -12.06 -22.71 6.12
CA VAL A 90 -11.91 -22.35 4.70
C VAL A 90 -12.90 -23.11 3.81
N GLU A 91 -13.35 -24.31 4.19
CA GLU A 91 -14.32 -25.08 3.41
C GLU A 91 -15.74 -24.53 3.60
N LEU A 92 -16.07 -23.47 2.86
CA LEU A 92 -17.30 -22.69 3.07
C LEU A 92 -18.60 -23.48 2.87
N LYS A 93 -18.57 -24.61 2.16
CA LYS A 93 -19.75 -25.49 2.05
C LYS A 93 -20.08 -26.16 3.39
N GLN A 94 -19.08 -26.40 4.23
CA GLN A 94 -19.20 -27.06 5.53
C GLN A 94 -19.03 -26.08 6.70
N ALA A 95 -18.59 -24.85 6.43
CA ALA A 95 -18.37 -23.85 7.45
C ALA A 95 -19.67 -23.47 8.16
N LYS A 96 -19.57 -23.33 9.48
CA LYS A 96 -20.53 -22.56 10.27
C LYS A 96 -20.18 -21.09 10.08
N ILE A 97 -21.17 -20.29 9.71
CA ILE A 97 -21.08 -18.85 9.58
C ILE A 97 -21.71 -18.24 10.82
N GLU A 98 -20.91 -17.51 11.58
CA GLU A 98 -21.33 -16.85 12.81
C GLU A 98 -21.53 -15.37 12.52
N CYS A 99 -22.80 -14.97 12.49
CA CYS A 99 -23.20 -13.58 12.34
C CYS A 99 -23.14 -12.86 13.70
N VAL A 100 -23.58 -11.61 13.73
CA VAL A 100 -23.54 -10.78 14.95
C VAL A 100 -24.24 -11.42 16.15
N GLY A 101 -25.39 -12.08 15.94
CA GLY A 101 -26.12 -12.75 17.02
C GLY A 101 -25.36 -13.94 17.60
N ASP A 102 -24.69 -14.73 16.75
CA ASP A 102 -23.84 -15.83 17.21
C ASP A 102 -22.63 -15.33 18.01
N GLN A 103 -21.96 -14.30 17.50
CA GLN A 103 -20.76 -13.76 18.14
C GLN A 103 -21.09 -13.09 19.48
N LEU A 104 -22.21 -12.35 19.56
CA LEU A 104 -22.72 -11.78 20.82
C LEU A 104 -23.17 -12.88 21.79
N TYR A 105 -23.81 -13.95 21.31
CA TYR A 105 -24.18 -15.09 22.14
C TYR A 105 -22.96 -15.69 22.84
N ASP A 106 -21.89 -15.99 22.08
CA ASP A 106 -20.66 -16.54 22.64
C ASP A 106 -19.96 -15.56 23.59
N TYR A 107 -19.99 -14.27 23.26
CA TYR A 107 -19.47 -13.19 24.12
C TYR A 107 -20.18 -13.13 25.48
N PHE A 108 -21.52 -13.22 25.48
CA PHE A 108 -22.33 -13.25 26.70
C PHE A 108 -22.18 -14.57 27.46
N LYS A 109 -22.23 -15.72 26.77
CA LYS A 109 -22.08 -17.04 27.37
C LYS A 109 -20.75 -17.23 28.11
N ALA A 110 -19.67 -16.64 27.61
CA ALA A 110 -18.37 -16.68 28.28
C ALA A 110 -18.32 -15.86 29.59
N ARG A 111 -19.25 -14.90 29.78
CA ARG A 111 -19.28 -13.97 30.91
C ARG A 111 -20.37 -14.28 31.93
N ILE A 112 -21.54 -14.72 31.46
CA ILE A 112 -22.67 -15.08 32.32
C ILE A 112 -22.32 -16.37 33.08
N ARG A 113 -22.12 -16.24 34.39
CA ARG A 113 -21.87 -17.36 35.29
C ARG A 113 -23.17 -17.89 35.87
N GLU A 114 -23.17 -19.19 36.17
CA GLU A 114 -24.24 -19.84 36.92
C GLU A 114 -24.33 -19.22 38.33
N ALA A 115 -25.52 -18.78 38.70
CA ALA A 115 -25.77 -18.19 40.00
C ALA A 115 -25.95 -19.27 41.08
N PRO A 116 -25.43 -19.06 42.30
CA PRO A 116 -25.75 -19.93 43.43
C PRO A 116 -27.26 -19.98 43.70
N PRO A 117 -27.81 -21.14 44.09
CA PRO A 117 -29.26 -21.31 44.27
C PRO A 117 -29.87 -20.43 45.37
N ASP A 118 -29.07 -19.99 46.35
CA ASP A 118 -29.53 -19.17 47.49
C ASP A 118 -29.10 -17.69 47.39
N LEU A 119 -28.70 -17.21 46.20
CA LEU A 119 -28.27 -15.83 46.03
C LEU A 119 -29.46 -14.86 46.18
N ALA A 120 -29.38 -13.93 47.15
CA ALA A 120 -30.40 -12.90 47.34
C ALA A 120 -30.26 -11.81 46.28
N TRP A 121 -31.17 -11.79 45.30
CA TRP A 121 -31.16 -10.80 44.23
C TRP A 121 -31.75 -9.45 44.67
N ASP A 122 -31.05 -8.37 44.33
CA ASP A 122 -31.58 -7.02 44.28
C ASP A 122 -31.19 -6.35 42.95
N THR A 123 -31.77 -5.20 42.62
CA THR A 123 -31.49 -4.49 41.36
C THR A 123 -29.99 -4.20 41.17
N SER A 124 -29.26 -3.88 42.24
CA SER A 124 -27.83 -3.55 42.18
C SER A 124 -26.99 -4.79 41.86
N LEU A 125 -27.33 -5.92 42.49
CA LEU A 125 -26.66 -7.20 42.26
C LEU A 125 -26.95 -7.73 40.86
N VAL A 126 -28.20 -7.65 40.39
CA VAL A 126 -28.56 -8.04 39.02
C VAL A 126 -27.77 -7.20 38.00
N ARG A 127 -27.71 -5.88 38.17
CA ARG A 127 -26.93 -5.00 37.27
C ARG A 127 -25.43 -5.26 37.33
N SER A 128 -24.91 -5.71 38.47
CA SER A 128 -23.50 -6.07 38.61
C SER A 128 -23.17 -7.46 38.03
N TRP A 129 -24.13 -8.40 38.10
CA TRP A 129 -23.98 -9.77 37.62
C TRP A 129 -24.25 -9.90 36.11
N LEU A 130 -25.23 -9.16 35.61
CA LEU A 130 -25.70 -9.15 34.22
C LEU A 130 -25.66 -7.73 33.62
N PRO A 131 -24.50 -7.04 33.55
CA PRO A 131 -24.39 -5.73 32.92
C PRO A 131 -24.47 -5.84 31.38
N VAL A 132 -25.62 -6.27 30.85
CA VAL A 132 -25.82 -6.60 29.43
C VAL A 132 -25.65 -5.38 28.53
N ASP A 133 -26.11 -4.21 28.96
CA ASP A 133 -25.90 -2.92 28.28
C ASP A 133 -24.41 -2.58 28.13
N ARG A 134 -23.65 -2.73 29.22
CA ARG A 134 -22.20 -2.49 29.22
C ARG A 134 -21.48 -3.51 28.34
N TRP A 135 -21.79 -4.79 28.50
CA TRP A 135 -21.18 -5.87 27.71
C TRP A 135 -21.48 -5.72 26.22
N ALA A 136 -22.71 -5.36 25.86
CA ALA A 136 -23.09 -5.08 24.48
C ALA A 136 -22.25 -3.94 23.90
N ARG A 137 -22.00 -2.85 24.66
CA ARG A 137 -21.13 -1.75 24.22
C ARG A 137 -19.65 -2.14 24.18
N GLU A 138 -19.16 -2.88 25.18
CA GLU A 138 -17.78 -3.39 25.23
C GLU A 138 -17.47 -4.30 24.04
N PHE A 139 -18.43 -5.08 23.55
CA PHE A 139 -18.27 -5.90 22.35
C PHE A 139 -17.82 -5.10 21.13
N PHE A 140 -18.28 -3.84 20.99
CA PHE A 140 -17.89 -2.96 19.89
C PHE A 140 -16.52 -2.28 20.08
N SER A 141 -15.87 -2.46 21.24
CA SER A 141 -14.51 -1.94 21.47
C SER A 141 -13.42 -2.81 20.81
N ASP A 142 -13.73 -4.07 20.48
CA ASP A 142 -12.81 -4.95 19.77
C ASP A 142 -12.91 -4.72 18.26
N ALA A 143 -11.94 -3.99 17.71
CA ALA A 143 -11.83 -3.69 16.28
C ALA A 143 -11.71 -4.94 15.39
N PHE A 144 -11.33 -6.10 15.94
CA PHE A 144 -11.30 -7.35 15.17
C PHE A 144 -12.69 -7.95 14.94
N THR A 145 -13.67 -7.57 15.75
CA THR A 145 -15.01 -8.16 15.75
C THR A 145 -16.03 -7.17 15.20
N ALA A 146 -16.07 -5.96 15.77
CA ALA A 146 -16.88 -4.85 15.27
C ALA A 146 -15.98 -3.82 14.58
N GLN A 147 -16.27 -3.53 13.31
CA GLN A 147 -15.49 -2.60 12.50
C GLN A 147 -16.30 -1.32 12.27
N LYS A 148 -15.63 -0.16 12.31
CA LYS A 148 -16.23 1.09 11.81
C LYS A 148 -16.62 0.89 10.35
N LEU A 149 -17.84 1.29 9.99
CA LEU A 149 -18.35 1.14 8.65
C LEU A 149 -17.63 2.10 7.70
N SER A 150 -16.93 1.53 6.73
CA SER A 150 -16.39 2.27 5.59
C SER A 150 -17.52 2.97 4.82
N HIS A 151 -17.29 4.23 4.46
CA HIS A 151 -18.31 5.11 3.88
C HIS A 151 -17.72 6.02 2.79
N THR A 152 -16.65 5.57 2.13
CA THR A 152 -16.00 6.33 1.05
C THR A 152 -16.98 6.63 -0.08
N ASN A 153 -17.74 5.62 -0.48
CA ASN A 153 -18.82 5.69 -1.44
C ASN A 153 -19.80 4.52 -1.21
N TRP A 154 -20.86 4.46 -2.03
CA TRP A 154 -21.87 3.42 -1.97
C TRP A 154 -21.28 1.99 -2.00
N LEU A 155 -20.34 1.75 -2.93
CA LEU A 155 -19.78 0.42 -3.18
C LEU A 155 -18.92 -0.05 -2.01
N ASP A 156 -18.12 0.85 -1.41
CA ASP A 156 -17.32 0.58 -0.22
C ASP A 156 -18.19 0.11 0.96
N LYS A 157 -19.26 0.87 1.24
CA LYS A 157 -20.23 0.56 2.30
C LYS A 157 -20.86 -0.82 2.07
N HIS A 158 -21.47 -1.04 0.91
CA HIS A 158 -22.24 -2.26 0.66
C HIS A 158 -21.35 -3.51 0.50
N THR A 159 -20.14 -3.39 -0.03
CA THR A 159 -19.18 -4.50 -0.01
C THR A 159 -18.69 -4.80 1.41
N HIS A 160 -18.55 -3.80 2.29
CA HIS A 160 -18.17 -4.05 3.70
C HIS A 160 -19.26 -4.84 4.44
N LEU A 161 -20.54 -4.51 4.23
CA LEU A 161 -21.67 -5.25 4.82
C LEU A 161 -21.74 -6.72 4.37
N ARG A 162 -21.23 -7.03 3.18
CA ARG A 162 -21.19 -8.39 2.60
C ARG A 162 -19.85 -9.11 2.80
N ARG A 163 -18.97 -8.60 3.65
CA ARG A 163 -17.68 -9.22 3.95
C ARG A 163 -17.87 -10.46 4.82
N VAL A 164 -17.03 -11.47 4.65
CA VAL A 164 -16.91 -12.62 5.57
C VAL A 164 -15.42 -12.89 5.84
N ARG A 165 -15.09 -13.21 7.10
CA ARG A 165 -13.71 -13.51 7.51
C ARG A 165 -13.56 -14.99 7.83
N ILE A 166 -12.44 -15.59 7.43
CA ILE A 166 -12.09 -16.96 7.84
C ILE A 166 -11.34 -16.92 9.17
N SER A 167 -11.86 -17.62 10.19
CA SER A 167 -11.30 -17.61 11.55
C SER A 167 -10.01 -18.43 11.68
N GLN A 168 -9.86 -19.50 10.90
CA GLN A 168 -8.72 -20.43 10.98
C GLN A 168 -8.36 -21.01 9.61
N GLY A 169 -7.06 -21.18 9.37
CA GLY A 169 -6.52 -21.86 8.19
C GLY A 169 -5.48 -21.04 7.41
N ASN A 170 -4.54 -21.75 6.78
CA ASN A 170 -3.53 -21.17 5.89
C ASN A 170 -3.89 -21.34 4.40
N GLN A 171 -4.94 -22.11 4.10
CA GLN A 171 -5.42 -22.31 2.74
C GLN A 171 -6.22 -21.09 2.29
N VAL A 172 -5.89 -20.60 1.10
CA VAL A 172 -6.39 -19.32 0.55
C VAL A 172 -7.70 -19.54 -0.20
N PHE A 173 -7.89 -20.74 -0.75
CA PHE A 173 -9.02 -21.06 -1.61
C PHE A 173 -9.45 -22.53 -1.46
N SER A 174 -10.76 -22.81 -1.43
CA SER A 174 -11.31 -24.18 -1.49
C SER A 174 -12.47 -24.28 -2.49
N PRO A 175 -12.80 -25.47 -3.02
CA PRO A 175 -13.93 -25.65 -3.93
C PRO A 175 -15.25 -25.07 -3.40
N GLY A 176 -15.44 -25.09 -2.08
CA GLY A 176 -16.61 -24.53 -1.42
C GLY A 176 -16.82 -23.02 -1.64
N HIS A 177 -15.80 -22.27 -2.05
CA HIS A 177 -15.88 -20.82 -2.25
C HIS A 177 -16.71 -20.42 -3.47
N PHE A 178 -16.71 -21.24 -4.53
CA PHE A 178 -17.38 -20.92 -5.79
C PHE A 178 -18.88 -20.76 -5.61
N GLY A 179 -19.41 -19.67 -6.18
CA GLY A 179 -20.81 -19.25 -6.03
C GLY A 179 -21.17 -18.69 -4.66
N ARG A 180 -20.37 -18.93 -3.60
CA ARG A 180 -20.59 -18.40 -2.25
C ARG A 180 -19.90 -17.07 -2.01
N THR A 181 -18.66 -16.95 -2.48
CA THR A 181 -17.85 -15.75 -2.34
C THR A 181 -17.22 -15.38 -3.68
N CYS A 182 -17.09 -14.08 -3.93
CA CYS A 182 -16.43 -13.59 -5.12
C CYS A 182 -14.90 -13.74 -4.99
N PRO A 183 -14.22 -14.43 -5.92
CA PRO A 183 -12.78 -14.61 -5.86
C PRO A 183 -11.99 -13.39 -6.37
N PHE A 184 -12.67 -12.42 -7.00
CA PHE A 184 -12.08 -11.17 -7.45
C PHE A 184 -12.19 -10.05 -6.41
N GLU A 185 -12.91 -10.25 -5.30
CA GLU A 185 -13.08 -9.24 -4.25
C GLU A 185 -12.42 -9.66 -2.94
N THR A 186 -11.09 -9.58 -2.92
CA THR A 186 -10.26 -9.86 -1.73
C THR A 186 -9.09 -8.87 -1.67
N PRO A 187 -8.53 -8.58 -0.48
CA PRO A 187 -7.34 -7.72 -0.37
C PRO A 187 -6.11 -8.33 -1.05
N GLU A 188 -5.21 -7.49 -1.57
CA GLU A 188 -3.95 -7.93 -2.22
C GLU A 188 -2.85 -8.29 -1.21
N GLY A 189 -2.90 -7.68 -0.03
CA GLY A 189 -1.88 -7.80 1.01
C GLY A 189 -1.95 -9.11 1.81
N PRO A 190 -1.45 -9.13 3.06
CA PRO A 190 -1.31 -10.36 3.86
C PRO A 190 -2.63 -11.05 4.23
N ASN A 191 -3.77 -10.39 3.97
CA ASN A 191 -5.12 -10.88 4.21
C ASN A 191 -5.79 -11.48 2.97
N VAL A 192 -5.07 -11.63 1.85
CA VAL A 192 -5.56 -12.31 0.65
C VAL A 192 -6.13 -13.68 0.99
N GLY A 193 -7.36 -13.94 0.53
CA GLY A 193 -8.11 -15.18 0.80
C GLY A 193 -8.62 -15.38 2.24
N LYS A 194 -8.26 -14.50 3.19
CA LYS A 194 -8.79 -14.53 4.57
C LYS A 194 -9.99 -13.61 4.76
N ILE A 195 -10.03 -12.54 3.97
CA ILE A 195 -11.15 -11.61 3.89
C ILE A 195 -11.77 -11.80 2.51
N LEU A 196 -13.02 -12.26 2.51
CA LEU A 196 -13.78 -12.58 1.31
C LEU A 196 -15.04 -11.71 1.25
N THR A 197 -15.62 -11.59 0.06
CA THR A 197 -16.90 -10.91 -0.15
C THR A 197 -17.93 -11.91 -0.61
N ILE A 198 -19.09 -11.95 0.06
CA ILE A 198 -20.21 -12.83 -0.27
C ILE A 198 -20.75 -12.45 -1.66
N ALA A 199 -20.84 -13.45 -2.55
CA ALA A 199 -21.32 -13.28 -3.92
C ALA A 199 -22.77 -12.78 -3.95
N ARG A 200 -23.20 -12.10 -5.02
CA ARG A 200 -24.57 -11.58 -5.16
C ARG A 200 -25.63 -12.69 -5.13
N GLY A 201 -25.28 -13.87 -5.65
CA GLY A 201 -26.10 -15.08 -5.67
C GLY A 201 -26.01 -15.92 -4.41
N ALA A 202 -25.46 -15.40 -3.31
CA ALA A 202 -25.32 -16.11 -2.04
C ALA A 202 -25.84 -15.31 -0.84
N GLU A 203 -26.30 -16.06 0.18
CA GLU A 203 -26.88 -15.53 1.41
C GLU A 203 -26.44 -16.38 2.62
N ILE A 204 -26.51 -15.79 3.82
CA ILE A 204 -26.36 -16.55 5.06
C ILE A 204 -27.75 -16.93 5.56
N ARG A 205 -28.00 -18.23 5.72
CA ARG A 205 -29.24 -18.79 6.28
C ARG A 205 -28.89 -19.90 7.25
N ASP A 206 -29.51 -19.91 8.43
CA ASP A 206 -29.32 -20.93 9.47
C ASP A 206 -27.83 -21.20 9.77
N GLY A 207 -27.03 -20.13 9.89
CA GLY A 207 -25.59 -20.22 10.14
C GLY A 207 -24.77 -20.87 9.02
N LYS A 208 -25.28 -20.90 7.78
CA LYS A 208 -24.57 -21.44 6.60
C LYS A 208 -24.61 -20.47 5.44
N LEU A 209 -23.55 -20.47 4.63
CA LEU A 209 -23.49 -19.71 3.38
C LEU A 209 -24.06 -20.54 2.23
N VAL A 210 -25.25 -20.15 1.77
CA VAL A 210 -26.04 -20.87 0.75
C VAL A 210 -26.03 -20.12 -0.58
N ILE A 211 -26.01 -20.86 -1.67
CA ILE A 211 -26.13 -20.32 -3.02
C ILE A 211 -27.62 -20.31 -3.38
N VAL A 212 -28.13 -19.13 -3.72
CA VAL A 212 -29.53 -18.90 -4.11
C VAL A 212 -29.69 -18.59 -5.60
N ASN A 213 -28.59 -18.24 -6.28
CA ASN A 213 -28.53 -18.07 -7.73
C ASN A 213 -27.15 -18.53 -8.26
N GLU A 214 -27.17 -19.44 -9.24
CA GLU A 214 -26.00 -20.09 -9.82
C GLU A 214 -25.53 -19.48 -11.15
N THR A 215 -26.19 -18.43 -11.67
CA THR A 215 -25.70 -17.80 -12.93
C THR A 215 -24.30 -17.21 -12.74
N SER A 216 -23.48 -17.25 -13.79
CA SER A 216 -22.08 -16.80 -13.72
C SER A 216 -21.95 -15.37 -13.21
N GLU A 217 -22.86 -14.47 -13.57
CA GLU A 217 -22.88 -13.08 -13.12
C GLU A 217 -23.29 -12.94 -11.64
N ALA A 218 -24.14 -13.85 -11.15
CA ALA A 218 -24.55 -13.87 -9.74
C ALA A 218 -23.44 -14.38 -8.81
N THR A 219 -22.51 -15.18 -9.33
CA THR A 219 -21.35 -15.65 -8.56
C THR A 219 -20.29 -14.56 -8.31
N LEU A 220 -20.38 -13.41 -9.00
CA LEU A 220 -19.56 -12.22 -8.74
C LEU A 220 -20.03 -11.49 -7.48
N GLY A 221 -19.14 -10.67 -6.91
CA GLY A 221 -19.48 -9.74 -5.85
C GLY A 221 -20.07 -8.45 -6.42
N LEU A 222 -20.35 -7.47 -5.55
CA LEU A 222 -20.96 -6.22 -5.97
C LEU A 222 -20.02 -5.41 -6.87
N SER A 223 -18.73 -5.36 -6.57
CA SER A 223 -17.77 -4.55 -7.31
C SER A 223 -17.40 -5.19 -8.64
N ALA A 224 -17.10 -6.50 -8.65
CA ALA A 224 -16.70 -7.21 -9.86
C ALA A 224 -17.83 -7.25 -10.91
N ALA A 225 -19.10 -7.32 -10.48
CA ALA A 225 -20.25 -7.29 -11.39
C ALA A 225 -20.45 -5.95 -12.12
N LEU A 226 -19.75 -4.88 -11.72
CA LEU A 226 -19.85 -3.54 -12.30
C LEU A 226 -18.74 -3.23 -13.32
N ILE A 227 -17.90 -4.22 -13.61
CA ILE A 227 -16.83 -4.12 -14.61
C ILE A 227 -17.39 -4.64 -15.94
N PRO A 228 -17.64 -3.77 -16.94
CA PRO A 228 -18.00 -4.24 -18.28
C PRO A 228 -16.80 -4.95 -18.92
N PHE A 229 -17.03 -5.85 -19.88
CA PHE A 229 -15.94 -6.59 -20.54
C PHE A 229 -14.99 -7.28 -19.54
N LEU A 230 -15.51 -7.73 -18.40
CA LEU A 230 -14.72 -8.34 -17.33
C LEU A 230 -13.90 -9.53 -17.85
N GLU A 231 -14.51 -10.31 -18.75
CA GLU A 231 -13.91 -11.43 -19.47
C GLU A 231 -12.70 -11.08 -20.34
N HIS A 232 -12.45 -9.81 -20.64
CA HIS A 232 -11.30 -9.35 -21.42
C HIS A 232 -10.14 -8.89 -20.52
N ASN A 233 -10.20 -9.17 -19.21
CA ASN A 233 -9.17 -8.76 -18.25
C ASN A 233 -8.58 -9.94 -17.50
N ASP A 234 -7.30 -9.83 -17.19
CA ASP A 234 -6.56 -10.74 -16.31
C ASP A 234 -7.10 -10.70 -14.85
N PRO A 235 -7.24 -11.84 -14.13
CA PRO A 235 -7.80 -11.87 -12.78
C PRO A 235 -7.17 -10.91 -11.73
N PRO A 236 -5.84 -10.71 -11.64
CA PRO A 236 -5.22 -9.61 -10.89
C PRO A 236 -5.83 -8.24 -11.20
N ARG A 237 -6.10 -7.91 -12.46
CA ARG A 237 -6.63 -6.61 -12.87
C ARG A 237 -8.09 -6.44 -12.52
N ILE A 238 -8.90 -7.50 -12.65
CA ILE A 238 -10.28 -7.50 -12.18
C ILE A 238 -10.31 -7.23 -10.67
N LEU A 239 -9.43 -7.90 -9.91
CA LEU A 239 -9.33 -7.70 -8.47
C LEU A 239 -8.92 -6.27 -8.12
N MET A 240 -7.91 -5.73 -8.80
CA MET A 240 -7.49 -4.35 -8.60
C MET A 240 -8.63 -3.37 -8.95
N GLY A 241 -9.32 -3.56 -10.07
CA GLY A 241 -10.45 -2.72 -10.49
C GLY A 241 -11.59 -2.71 -9.46
N ALA A 242 -11.99 -3.90 -9.00
CA ALA A 242 -12.99 -4.06 -7.94
C ALA A 242 -12.56 -3.37 -6.63
N ASN A 243 -11.28 -3.47 -6.26
CA ASN A 243 -10.75 -2.81 -5.07
C ASN A 243 -10.66 -1.27 -5.21
N MET A 244 -10.27 -0.76 -6.39
CA MET A 244 -10.10 0.67 -6.63
C MET A 244 -11.43 1.42 -6.69
N MET A 245 -12.50 0.84 -7.26
CA MET A 245 -13.82 1.51 -7.31
C MET A 245 -14.37 1.86 -5.93
N ARG A 246 -14.07 1.05 -4.90
CA ARG A 246 -14.44 1.34 -3.50
C ARG A 246 -13.69 2.52 -2.89
N GLN A 247 -12.59 2.94 -3.52
CA GLN A 247 -11.77 4.06 -3.07
C GLN A 247 -12.09 5.36 -3.81
N TRP A 248 -13.06 5.34 -4.73
CA TRP A 248 -13.43 6.52 -5.50
C TRP A 248 -14.17 7.54 -4.64
N LEU A 249 -13.74 8.78 -4.73
CA LEU A 249 -14.41 9.90 -4.10
C LEU A 249 -15.71 10.20 -4.85
N SER A 250 -16.81 10.39 -4.10
CA SER A 250 -18.11 10.68 -4.69
C SER A 250 -18.26 12.19 -5.01
N PRO A 251 -18.89 12.57 -6.12
CA PRO A 251 -19.26 13.97 -6.39
C PRO A 251 -20.41 14.44 -5.49
N SER A 252 -21.19 13.50 -4.94
CA SER A 252 -22.36 13.73 -4.09
C SER A 252 -22.05 13.74 -2.58
N THR A 253 -20.77 13.77 -2.18
CA THR A 253 -20.40 13.65 -0.75
C THR A 253 -21.00 14.80 0.08
N PRO A 254 -21.84 14.54 1.11
CA PRO A 254 -22.41 15.58 1.97
C PRO A 254 -21.33 16.36 2.76
N GLU A 255 -21.60 17.61 3.14
CA GLU A 255 -20.71 18.47 3.97
C GLU A 255 -20.23 17.77 5.25
N THR A 256 -21.00 16.81 5.77
CA THR A 256 -20.78 16.10 7.03
C THR A 256 -19.97 14.80 6.92
N ALA A 257 -19.54 14.38 5.72
CA ALA A 257 -18.70 13.18 5.59
C ALA A 257 -17.34 13.39 6.26
N PRO A 258 -16.93 12.53 7.21
CA PRO A 258 -15.67 12.68 7.92
C PRO A 258 -14.51 12.20 7.02
N ILE A 259 -14.04 13.08 6.14
CA ILE A 259 -12.67 13.04 5.65
C ILE A 259 -12.03 14.30 6.22
N SER A 260 -11.11 14.12 7.16
CA SER A 260 -10.36 15.22 7.77
C SER A 260 -9.60 15.95 6.67
N CYS A 261 -10.14 17.04 6.16
CA CYS A 261 -9.42 17.90 5.21
C CYS A 261 -8.36 18.65 6.01
N PRO A 262 -7.06 18.42 5.79
CA PRO A 262 -6.05 19.30 6.32
C PRO A 262 -6.09 20.59 5.49
N ASN A 263 -6.06 21.75 6.15
CA ASN A 263 -5.62 23.03 5.56
C ASN A 263 -6.60 23.83 4.67
N GLY A 264 -7.91 23.82 4.95
CA GLY A 264 -8.80 24.91 4.49
C GLY A 264 -9.16 24.94 3.00
N ILE A 265 -9.09 23.80 2.29
CA ILE A 265 -9.58 23.69 0.90
C ILE A 265 -11.10 23.66 0.89
N SER A 266 -11.72 24.47 0.02
CA SER A 266 -13.17 24.49 -0.18
C SER A 266 -13.63 23.27 -0.97
N ARG A 267 -14.70 22.62 -0.49
CA ARG A 267 -15.31 21.48 -1.19
C ARG A 267 -16.09 21.96 -2.40
N VAL A 268 -16.04 21.19 -3.48
CA VAL A 268 -16.81 21.43 -4.70
C VAL A 268 -17.72 20.23 -4.93
N ALA A 269 -19.03 20.44 -4.80
CA ALA A 269 -20.03 19.45 -5.17
C ALA A 269 -20.18 19.43 -6.69
N ALA A 270 -20.40 18.23 -7.26
CA ALA A 270 -20.67 18.07 -8.68
C ALA A 270 -21.83 17.09 -8.87
N SER A 271 -22.48 17.13 -10.04
CA SER A 271 -23.50 16.14 -10.35
C SER A 271 -22.87 14.75 -10.60
N PRO A 272 -23.55 13.66 -10.21
CA PRO A 272 -23.18 12.32 -10.65
C PRO A 272 -23.29 12.23 -12.18
N GLU A 273 -22.36 11.51 -12.80
CA GLU A 273 -22.34 11.27 -14.25
C GLU A 273 -22.39 9.75 -14.47
N PRO A 274 -23.50 9.19 -14.97
CA PRO A 274 -23.57 7.77 -15.29
C PRO A 274 -22.55 7.38 -16.37
N ALA A 275 -22.00 6.18 -16.27
CA ALA A 275 -21.11 5.66 -17.30
C ALA A 275 -21.85 5.47 -18.63
N LEU A 276 -21.21 5.76 -19.76
CA LEU A 276 -21.74 5.49 -21.10
C LEU A 276 -21.87 3.98 -21.38
N VAL A 277 -20.98 3.18 -20.79
CA VAL A 277 -21.00 1.72 -20.84
C VAL A 277 -21.33 1.19 -19.45
N GLN A 278 -22.43 0.47 -19.31
CA GLN A 278 -22.94 -0.04 -18.04
C GLN A 278 -23.10 -1.56 -18.09
N THR A 279 -23.14 -2.23 -16.95
CA THR A 279 -23.37 -3.68 -16.90
C THR A 279 -24.85 -4.04 -16.75
N GLY A 280 -25.70 -3.08 -16.40
CA GLY A 280 -27.09 -3.29 -16.03
C GLY A 280 -27.26 -3.73 -14.57
N TYR A 281 -26.18 -3.71 -13.78
CA TYR A 281 -26.19 -4.04 -12.35
C TYR A 281 -25.98 -2.82 -11.45
N GLU A 282 -25.84 -1.64 -12.03
CA GLU A 282 -25.72 -0.37 -11.34
C GLU A 282 -26.98 -0.07 -10.51
N PRO A 283 -26.84 0.24 -9.21
CA PRO A 283 -27.96 0.59 -8.36
C PRO A 283 -28.44 2.02 -8.66
N ASP A 284 -29.73 2.25 -8.44
CA ASP A 284 -30.27 3.61 -8.37
C ASP A 284 -29.95 4.22 -7.00
N ALA A 285 -28.75 4.80 -6.86
CA ALA A 285 -28.27 5.40 -5.62
C ALA A 285 -27.48 6.70 -5.88
N PRO A 286 -27.69 7.75 -5.07
CA PRO A 286 -27.17 9.10 -5.33
C PRO A 286 -25.64 9.24 -5.23
N ASP A 287 -24.98 8.35 -4.49
CA ASP A 287 -23.54 8.34 -4.23
C ASP A 287 -22.80 7.21 -4.96
N PHE A 288 -23.47 6.51 -5.88
CA PHE A 288 -22.89 5.40 -6.65
C PHE A 288 -21.97 5.88 -7.78
N TRP A 289 -22.43 6.84 -8.58
CA TRP A 289 -21.69 7.33 -9.74
C TRP A 289 -20.56 8.29 -9.33
N CYS A 290 -19.39 7.71 -9.03
CA CYS A 290 -18.23 8.43 -8.52
C CYS A 290 -17.24 8.93 -9.59
N GLY A 291 -17.42 8.54 -10.86
CA GLY A 291 -16.47 8.78 -11.94
C GLY A 291 -16.95 9.79 -12.99
N ARG A 292 -16.22 9.85 -14.10
CA ARG A 292 -16.48 10.66 -15.30
C ARG A 292 -16.19 9.82 -16.54
N ASN A 293 -16.98 10.02 -17.60
CA ASN A 293 -16.63 9.49 -18.92
C ASN A 293 -15.57 10.41 -19.53
N LEU A 294 -14.32 9.97 -19.56
CA LEU A 294 -13.20 10.76 -20.08
C LEU A 294 -12.78 10.25 -21.45
N LEU A 295 -12.68 11.15 -22.43
CA LEU A 295 -12.12 10.82 -23.74
C LEU A 295 -10.65 10.45 -23.58
N THR A 296 -10.36 9.15 -23.65
CA THR A 296 -9.06 8.56 -23.34
C THR A 296 -8.35 8.15 -24.62
N ALA A 297 -7.11 8.62 -24.81
CA ALA A 297 -6.21 8.12 -25.85
C ALA A 297 -5.16 7.16 -25.28
N PHE A 298 -5.01 6.03 -25.94
CA PHE A 298 -4.05 5.00 -25.58
C PHE A 298 -2.76 5.14 -26.40
N ILE A 299 -2.00 6.19 -26.10
CA ILE A 299 -0.73 6.53 -26.74
C ILE A 299 0.28 6.98 -25.67
N SER A 300 1.55 6.97 -26.00
CA SER A 300 2.57 7.59 -25.14
C SER A 300 2.73 9.06 -25.51
N TRP A 301 2.85 9.93 -24.52
CA TRP A 301 2.92 11.38 -24.68
C TRP A 301 4.19 11.97 -24.08
N GLY A 302 5.34 11.33 -24.31
CA GLY A 302 6.64 11.74 -23.77
C GLY A 302 6.82 11.35 -22.30
N GLY A 303 7.49 12.21 -21.53
CA GLY A 303 7.77 11.97 -20.11
C GLY A 303 6.52 12.00 -19.24
N GLU A 304 5.46 12.66 -19.68
CA GLU A 304 4.20 12.80 -18.97
C GLU A 304 3.48 11.46 -18.77
N THR A 305 3.59 10.52 -19.72
CA THR A 305 2.95 9.20 -19.62
C THR A 305 3.94 8.09 -19.30
N PHE A 306 5.15 8.42 -18.86
CA PHE A 306 6.16 7.43 -18.56
C PHE A 306 5.67 6.51 -17.42
N GLU A 307 5.84 5.20 -17.60
CA GLU A 307 5.37 4.17 -16.66
C GLU A 307 3.85 4.23 -16.41
N ASP A 308 3.42 4.60 -15.20
CA ASP A 308 2.01 4.78 -14.80
C ASP A 308 1.62 6.26 -14.64
N GLY A 309 2.44 7.17 -15.17
CA GLY A 309 2.10 8.59 -15.26
C GLY A 309 0.92 8.82 -16.20
N ILE A 310 0.02 9.73 -15.83
CA ILE A 310 -1.15 10.09 -16.63
C ILE A 310 -1.14 11.59 -16.90
N ALA A 311 -1.20 11.95 -18.18
CA ALA A 311 -1.45 13.31 -18.61
C ALA A 311 -2.96 13.55 -18.73
N ILE A 312 -3.45 14.65 -18.18
CA ILE A 312 -4.84 15.08 -18.36
C ILE A 312 -4.91 16.51 -18.88
N SER A 313 -5.99 16.84 -19.56
CA SER A 313 -6.26 18.21 -20.01
C SER A 313 -6.79 19.10 -18.88
N GLU A 314 -6.76 20.42 -19.05
CA GLU A 314 -7.37 21.35 -18.09
C GLU A 314 -8.89 21.18 -18.00
N SER A 315 -9.56 20.88 -19.11
CA SER A 315 -10.99 20.54 -19.13
C SER A 315 -11.29 19.25 -18.36
N CYS A 316 -10.46 18.23 -18.52
CA CYS A 316 -10.53 17.00 -17.73
C CYS A 316 -10.36 17.29 -16.23
N ALA A 317 -9.36 18.11 -15.88
CA ALA A 317 -9.12 18.51 -14.50
C ALA A 317 -10.32 19.23 -13.90
N ALA A 318 -10.96 20.14 -14.65
CA ALA A 318 -12.18 20.83 -14.22
C ALA A 318 -13.33 19.85 -13.90
N ARG A 319 -13.49 18.79 -14.69
CA ARG A 319 -14.52 17.75 -14.47
C ARG A 319 -14.24 16.87 -13.26
N LEU A 320 -12.97 16.69 -12.89
CA LEU A 320 -12.49 15.89 -11.75
C LEU A 320 -12.24 16.69 -10.46
N ASN A 321 -12.57 17.99 -10.45
CA ASN A 321 -12.46 18.86 -9.28
C ASN A 321 -13.56 18.59 -8.25
N PHE A 322 -13.67 17.35 -7.77
CA PHE A 322 -14.58 16.96 -6.71
C PHE A 322 -14.00 15.82 -5.85
N PRO A 323 -14.37 15.77 -4.55
CA PRO A 323 -14.86 16.90 -3.76
C PRO A 323 -13.79 18.00 -3.58
N TYR A 324 -12.55 17.78 -4.04
CA TYR A 324 -11.45 18.74 -4.02
C TYR A 324 -10.80 18.86 -5.39
N ALA A 325 -10.12 19.98 -5.64
CA ALA A 325 -9.36 20.20 -6.86
C ALA A 325 -8.38 19.04 -7.13
N ILE A 326 -8.27 18.63 -8.39
CA ILE A 326 -7.27 17.64 -8.82
C ILE A 326 -5.94 18.33 -9.09
N GLU A 327 -4.86 17.66 -8.74
CA GLU A 327 -3.50 18.18 -8.92
C GLU A 327 -2.52 17.07 -9.29
N PRO A 328 -1.32 17.40 -9.81
CA PRO A 328 -0.27 16.42 -9.98
C PRO A 328 0.07 15.65 -8.69
N GLY A 329 0.19 14.33 -8.82
CA GLY A 329 0.36 13.40 -7.71
C GLY A 329 -0.94 12.76 -7.20
N ASP A 330 -2.12 13.30 -7.56
CA ASP A 330 -3.40 12.64 -7.25
C ASP A 330 -3.50 11.32 -8.01
N LYS A 331 -3.97 10.26 -7.33
CA LYS A 331 -4.17 8.95 -7.94
C LYS A 331 -5.59 8.81 -8.53
N ILE A 332 -5.65 8.41 -9.79
CA ILE A 332 -6.90 8.05 -10.48
C ILE A 332 -6.85 6.58 -10.95
N SER A 333 -8.02 6.01 -11.22
CA SER A 333 -8.12 4.65 -11.76
C SER A 333 -9.38 4.49 -12.61
N ASN A 334 -9.43 3.41 -13.40
CA ASN A 334 -10.65 2.98 -14.09
C ASN A 334 -11.14 1.62 -13.54
N ARG A 335 -12.26 1.14 -14.08
CA ARG A 335 -12.91 -0.11 -13.63
C ARG A 335 -12.12 -1.37 -14.01
N HIS A 336 -11.14 -1.26 -14.91
CA HIS A 336 -10.36 -2.37 -15.46
C HIS A 336 -9.01 -2.59 -14.76
N GLY A 337 -8.82 -1.99 -13.57
CA GLY A 337 -7.60 -2.14 -12.78
C GLY A 337 -6.39 -1.39 -13.34
N THR A 338 -6.61 -0.45 -14.26
CA THR A 338 -5.63 0.59 -14.59
C THR A 338 -5.66 1.65 -13.49
N LYS A 339 -4.47 2.03 -13.00
CA LYS A 339 -4.27 3.05 -11.97
C LYS A 339 -2.99 3.81 -12.30
N GLY A 340 -2.94 5.08 -11.92
CA GLY A 340 -1.78 5.93 -12.13
C GLY A 340 -1.92 7.25 -11.37
N VAL A 341 -0.84 7.99 -11.26
CA VAL A 341 -0.87 9.37 -10.75
C VAL A 341 -0.98 10.37 -11.89
N ILE A 342 -1.68 11.47 -11.65
CA ILE A 342 -1.62 12.63 -12.53
C ILE A 342 -0.17 13.15 -12.54
N SER A 343 0.51 13.03 -13.67
CA SER A 343 1.85 13.57 -13.83
C SER A 343 1.78 15.07 -14.17
N ARG A 344 0.92 15.44 -15.10
CA ARG A 344 0.78 16.80 -15.59
C ARG A 344 -0.66 17.08 -15.98
N ILE A 345 -1.07 18.32 -15.71
CA ILE A 345 -2.30 18.91 -16.26
C ILE A 345 -1.84 19.84 -17.37
N LEU A 346 -2.20 19.51 -18.61
CA LEU A 346 -1.81 20.24 -19.80
C LEU A 346 -2.95 21.17 -20.27
N PRO A 347 -2.63 22.32 -20.86
CA PRO A 347 -3.59 23.10 -21.64
C PRO A 347 -4.28 22.22 -22.70
N ASP A 348 -5.57 22.48 -22.96
CA ASP A 348 -6.33 21.67 -23.92
C ASP A 348 -5.71 21.70 -25.33
N ASP A 349 -5.06 22.80 -25.73
CA ASP A 349 -4.39 22.96 -27.04
C ASP A 349 -3.08 22.17 -27.16
N GLU A 350 -2.47 21.77 -26.04
CA GLU A 350 -1.28 20.90 -26.00
C GLU A 350 -1.64 19.41 -26.02
N MET A 351 -2.92 19.06 -25.85
CA MET A 351 -3.39 17.68 -25.92
C MET A 351 -3.47 17.16 -27.36
N PRO A 352 -3.43 15.83 -27.58
CA PRO A 352 -3.76 15.29 -28.89
C PRO A 352 -5.23 15.56 -29.22
N HIS A 353 -5.53 15.85 -30.47
CA HIS A 353 -6.90 16.16 -30.93
C HIS A 353 -7.42 15.12 -31.94
N LEU A 354 -8.72 14.85 -31.86
CA LEU A 354 -9.48 14.16 -32.90
C LEU A 354 -9.51 14.99 -34.19
N ALA A 355 -9.91 14.35 -35.29
CA ALA A 355 -9.99 14.99 -36.60
C ALA A 355 -10.99 16.16 -36.68
N ASP A 356 -11.96 16.22 -35.76
CA ASP A 356 -12.93 17.31 -35.64
C ASP A 356 -12.45 18.48 -34.76
N GLY A 357 -11.23 18.39 -34.21
CA GLY A 357 -10.66 19.40 -33.31
C GLY A 357 -11.07 19.23 -31.85
N THR A 358 -11.69 18.11 -31.46
CA THR A 358 -11.94 17.80 -30.04
C THR A 358 -10.64 17.40 -29.35
N PRO A 359 -10.22 18.07 -28.26
CA PRO A 359 -9.08 17.66 -27.48
C PRO A 359 -9.39 16.38 -26.69
N VAL A 360 -8.41 15.47 -26.64
CA VAL A 360 -8.45 14.32 -25.74
C VAL A 360 -8.31 14.80 -24.29
N GLU A 361 -9.05 14.16 -23.38
CA GLU A 361 -9.09 14.55 -21.96
C GLU A 361 -8.04 13.85 -21.11
N LEU A 362 -7.70 12.60 -21.47
CA LEU A 362 -6.75 11.76 -20.74
C LEU A 362 -5.86 10.98 -21.71
N VAL A 363 -4.55 10.96 -21.47
CA VAL A 363 -3.60 10.13 -22.24
C VAL A 363 -2.94 9.11 -21.32
N PHE A 364 -2.97 7.84 -21.75
CA PHE A 364 -2.40 6.71 -21.03
C PHE A 364 -1.52 5.87 -21.95
N SER A 365 -0.30 5.53 -21.50
CA SER A 365 0.68 4.81 -22.33
C SER A 365 0.12 3.50 -22.89
N PHE A 366 0.31 3.27 -24.20
CA PHE A 366 -0.09 2.02 -24.84
C PHE A 366 0.79 0.83 -24.41
N GLY A 367 2.04 1.09 -24.00
CA GLY A 367 2.98 0.06 -23.58
C GLY A 367 2.51 -0.70 -22.34
N ALA A 368 1.76 0.00 -21.47
CA ALA A 368 1.12 -0.57 -20.29
C ALA A 368 0.09 -1.67 -20.62
N LEU A 369 -0.60 -1.59 -21.77
CA LEU A 369 -1.82 -2.36 -22.02
C LEU A 369 -1.61 -3.87 -22.11
N HIS A 370 -0.67 -4.32 -22.96
CA HIS A 370 -0.35 -5.74 -23.10
C HIS A 370 0.51 -6.26 -21.93
N GLY A 371 1.30 -5.38 -21.30
CA GLY A 371 2.00 -5.71 -20.07
C GLY A 371 1.03 -6.04 -18.93
N ARG A 372 -0.10 -5.33 -18.84
CA ARG A 372 -1.06 -5.46 -17.74
C ARG A 372 -2.25 -6.39 -18.05
N MET A 373 -2.48 -6.74 -19.32
CA MET A 373 -3.50 -7.69 -19.79
C MET A 373 -4.93 -7.32 -19.36
N ASN A 374 -5.27 -6.03 -19.40
CA ASN A 374 -6.61 -5.50 -19.14
C ASN A 374 -7.20 -4.88 -20.41
N PHE A 375 -7.47 -5.75 -21.39
CA PHE A 375 -7.97 -5.38 -22.71
C PHE A 375 -9.41 -4.84 -22.68
N GLY A 376 -10.17 -5.10 -21.60
CA GLY A 376 -11.55 -4.62 -21.45
C GLY A 376 -11.69 -3.09 -21.53
N GLN A 377 -10.70 -2.32 -21.09
CA GLN A 377 -10.75 -0.84 -21.19
C GLN A 377 -10.69 -0.34 -22.65
N ILE A 378 -10.03 -1.10 -23.52
CA ILE A 378 -9.93 -0.80 -24.95
C ILE A 378 -11.28 -1.07 -25.62
N ARG A 379 -11.95 -2.16 -25.22
CA ARG A 379 -13.34 -2.46 -25.63
C ARG A 379 -14.33 -1.42 -25.09
N GLU A 380 -14.18 -1.00 -23.83
CA GLU A 380 -14.99 0.07 -23.24
C GLU A 380 -14.86 1.37 -24.03
N ALA A 381 -13.64 1.77 -24.40
CA ALA A 381 -13.42 2.98 -25.20
C ALA A 381 -14.16 2.94 -26.55
N VAL A 382 -14.09 1.82 -27.26
CA VAL A 382 -14.81 1.63 -28.54
C VAL A 382 -16.32 1.69 -28.36
N VAL A 383 -16.86 1.00 -27.37
CA VAL A 383 -18.31 1.04 -27.10
C VAL A 383 -18.74 2.40 -26.59
N GLY A 384 -17.89 3.11 -25.86
CA GLY A 384 -18.12 4.49 -25.46
C GLY A 384 -18.23 5.44 -26.66
N ARG A 385 -17.44 5.24 -27.73
CA ARG A 385 -17.58 5.99 -29.00
C ARG A 385 -18.93 5.71 -29.65
N ILE A 386 -19.35 4.44 -29.72
CA ILE A 386 -20.66 4.05 -30.30
C ILE A 386 -21.79 4.67 -29.49
N ALA A 387 -21.79 4.49 -28.17
CA ALA A 387 -22.80 5.05 -27.24
C ALA A 387 -22.93 6.57 -27.39
N GLN A 388 -21.80 7.27 -27.49
CA GLN A 388 -21.77 8.71 -27.69
C GLN A 388 -22.33 9.13 -29.06
N ALA A 389 -22.02 8.38 -30.12
CA ALA A 389 -22.52 8.65 -31.48
C ALA A 389 -24.04 8.39 -31.61
N GLU A 390 -24.54 7.36 -30.93
CA GLU A 390 -25.96 7.01 -30.89
C GLU A 390 -26.77 7.89 -29.93
N GLY A 391 -26.10 8.49 -28.92
CA GLY A 391 -26.75 9.25 -27.86
C GLY A 391 -27.47 8.36 -26.83
N GLU A 392 -27.10 7.08 -26.76
CA GLU A 392 -27.72 6.08 -25.89
C GLU A 392 -26.66 5.36 -25.03
N THR A 393 -27.05 4.94 -23.82
CA THR A 393 -26.19 4.14 -22.96
C THR A 393 -26.07 2.71 -23.48
N ALA A 394 -24.85 2.19 -23.55
CA ALA A 394 -24.60 0.80 -23.91
C ALA A 394 -24.63 -0.11 -22.67
N ILE A 395 -25.33 -1.25 -22.77
CA ILE A 395 -25.38 -2.27 -21.71
C ILE A 395 -24.54 -3.47 -22.13
N VAL A 396 -23.50 -3.78 -21.35
CA VAL A 396 -22.57 -4.90 -21.53
C VAL A 396 -22.44 -5.66 -20.20
N PRO A 397 -23.33 -6.63 -19.92
CA PRO A 397 -23.23 -7.47 -18.74
C PRO A 397 -21.94 -8.31 -18.76
N PRO A 398 -21.37 -8.71 -17.59
CA PRO A 398 -20.21 -9.59 -17.53
C PRO A 398 -20.49 -10.92 -18.24
N PHE A 399 -19.51 -11.43 -18.99
CA PHE A 399 -19.61 -12.65 -19.81
C PHE A 399 -20.59 -12.56 -20.99
N GLN A 400 -21.09 -11.36 -21.33
CA GLN A 400 -22.01 -11.11 -22.43
C GLN A 400 -21.47 -10.02 -23.38
N ALA A 401 -20.15 -9.85 -23.47
CA ALA A 401 -19.54 -8.90 -24.39
C ALA A 401 -19.88 -9.20 -25.87
N PRO A 402 -20.16 -8.17 -26.69
CA PRO A 402 -20.29 -8.34 -28.13
C PRO A 402 -18.97 -8.80 -28.76
N SER A 403 -19.07 -9.61 -29.82
CA SER A 403 -17.90 -10.08 -30.57
C SER A 403 -17.23 -8.92 -31.34
N ALA A 404 -15.98 -9.15 -31.75
CA ALA A 404 -15.26 -8.20 -32.61
C ALA A 404 -16.06 -7.81 -33.86
N ASP A 405 -16.61 -8.78 -34.59
CA ASP A 405 -17.40 -8.53 -35.81
C ASP A 405 -18.67 -7.72 -35.54
N GLN A 406 -19.37 -8.02 -34.43
CA GLN A 406 -20.55 -7.25 -34.02
C GLN A 406 -20.18 -5.79 -33.72
N LEU A 407 -19.06 -5.56 -33.04
CA LEU A 407 -18.56 -4.21 -32.76
C LEU A 407 -18.14 -3.47 -34.02
N ARG A 408 -17.52 -4.14 -35.01
CA ARG A 408 -17.15 -3.53 -36.29
C ARG A 408 -18.38 -3.08 -37.09
N GLU A 409 -19.43 -3.90 -37.15
CA GLU A 409 -20.67 -3.49 -37.82
C GLU A 409 -21.35 -2.34 -37.06
N LYS A 410 -21.36 -2.34 -35.72
CA LYS A 410 -21.88 -1.21 -34.94
C LYS A 410 -21.11 0.09 -35.17
N LEU A 411 -19.77 0.03 -35.23
CA LEU A 411 -18.94 1.20 -35.56
C LEU A 411 -19.33 1.78 -36.92
N LYS A 412 -19.50 0.93 -37.93
CA LYS A 412 -19.93 1.32 -39.26
C LYS A 412 -21.34 1.93 -39.27
N GLU A 413 -22.29 1.34 -38.54
CA GLU A 413 -23.65 1.87 -38.38
C GLU A 413 -23.63 3.25 -37.71
N ALA A 414 -22.74 3.45 -36.73
CA ALA A 414 -22.52 4.73 -36.04
C ALA A 414 -21.68 5.74 -36.85
N GLY A 415 -21.23 5.40 -38.07
CA GLY A 415 -20.42 6.29 -38.91
C GLY A 415 -18.97 6.46 -38.45
N LEU A 416 -18.46 5.54 -37.63
CA LEU A 416 -17.11 5.52 -37.09
C LEU A 416 -16.20 4.54 -37.88
N PRO A 417 -14.87 4.68 -37.79
CA PRO A 417 -13.93 3.74 -38.43
C PRO A 417 -14.14 2.29 -37.96
N GLN A 418 -14.24 1.36 -38.89
CA GLN A 418 -14.48 -0.07 -38.59
C GLN A 418 -13.33 -0.76 -37.86
N ASP A 419 -12.12 -0.20 -37.91
CA ASP A 419 -10.98 -0.64 -37.12
C ASP A 419 -10.92 -0.01 -35.72
N GLY A 420 -11.84 0.91 -35.41
CA GLY A 420 -11.93 1.58 -34.11
C GLY A 420 -10.76 2.52 -33.81
N MET A 421 -9.93 2.85 -34.82
CA MET A 421 -8.77 3.73 -34.67
C MET A 421 -8.90 4.99 -35.53
N GLU A 422 -8.34 6.09 -35.05
CA GLU A 422 -8.37 7.40 -35.72
C GLU A 422 -6.99 8.05 -35.70
N THR A 423 -6.64 8.85 -36.71
CA THR A 423 -5.38 9.59 -36.73
C THR A 423 -5.52 10.89 -35.94
N LEU A 424 -4.76 11.01 -34.85
CA LEU A 424 -4.73 12.20 -34.00
C LEU A 424 -3.78 13.27 -34.54
N THR A 425 -3.90 14.47 -33.98
CA THR A 425 -3.06 15.64 -34.31
C THR A 425 -2.46 16.26 -33.06
N PHE A 426 -1.28 16.89 -33.19
CA PHE A 426 -0.69 17.74 -32.15
C PHE A 426 -1.49 19.05 -32.04
N GLY A 427 -2.32 19.20 -31.01
CA GLY A 427 -3.24 20.34 -30.97
C GLY A 427 -4.27 20.30 -32.10
N SER A 428 -5.21 21.23 -32.12
CA SER A 428 -6.33 21.21 -33.08
C SER A 428 -5.92 21.38 -34.56
N ASN A 429 -4.74 21.96 -34.83
CA ASN A 429 -4.27 22.32 -36.17
C ASN A 429 -2.82 21.89 -36.45
N GLY A 430 -2.19 21.11 -35.57
CA GLY A 430 -0.80 20.72 -35.76
C GLY A 430 -0.61 19.51 -36.66
N LYS A 431 0.63 19.01 -36.68
CA LYS A 431 1.01 17.82 -37.45
C LYS A 431 0.18 16.61 -36.99
N LYS A 432 -0.22 15.78 -37.94
CA LYS A 432 -0.78 14.45 -37.64
C LYS A 432 0.29 13.58 -36.96
N LEU A 433 -0.14 12.77 -36.00
CA LEU A 433 0.71 11.67 -35.51
C LEU A 433 0.96 10.68 -36.64
N ASP A 434 2.08 9.98 -36.57
CA ASP A 434 2.55 9.14 -37.68
C ASP A 434 1.65 7.90 -37.90
N ARG A 435 0.91 7.47 -36.86
CA ARG A 435 0.03 6.28 -36.86
C ARG A 435 -1.35 6.58 -36.30
N PRO A 436 -2.39 5.82 -36.70
CA PRO A 436 -3.71 5.89 -36.07
C PRO A 436 -3.68 5.28 -34.67
N SER A 437 -4.58 5.75 -33.81
CA SER A 437 -4.62 5.39 -32.39
C SER A 437 -6.04 5.06 -31.94
N THR A 438 -6.15 4.23 -30.90
CA THR A 438 -7.43 3.96 -30.25
C THR A 438 -7.73 5.07 -29.26
N VAL A 439 -8.87 5.73 -29.44
CA VAL A 439 -9.38 6.69 -28.46
C VAL A 439 -10.89 6.58 -28.32
N GLY A 440 -11.38 6.74 -27.09
CA GLY A 440 -12.78 6.64 -26.77
C GLY A 440 -13.09 6.95 -25.32
N TRP A 441 -14.37 6.99 -24.97
CA TRP A 441 -14.80 7.32 -23.62
C TRP A 441 -14.67 6.11 -22.69
N VAL A 442 -13.90 6.30 -21.61
CA VAL A 442 -13.67 5.32 -20.55
C VAL A 442 -14.11 5.92 -19.23
N TYR A 443 -14.67 5.11 -18.33
CA TYR A 443 -15.14 5.60 -17.03
C TYR A 443 -14.02 5.59 -15.97
N TRP A 444 -13.56 6.78 -15.58
CA TRP A 444 -12.47 6.98 -14.63
C TRP A 444 -12.96 7.63 -13.32
N GLY A 445 -12.34 7.27 -12.20
CA GLY A 445 -12.63 7.86 -10.89
C GLY A 445 -11.37 8.34 -10.17
N LYS A 446 -11.52 9.44 -9.41
CA LYS A 446 -10.51 9.97 -8.50
C LYS A 446 -10.53 9.18 -7.19
N THR A 447 -9.38 8.69 -6.75
CA THR A 447 -9.30 7.90 -5.50
C THR A 447 -9.11 8.80 -4.27
N VAL A 448 -9.33 8.25 -3.07
CA VAL A 448 -8.97 8.90 -1.78
C VAL A 448 -7.47 9.17 -1.63
N HIS A 449 -6.62 8.64 -2.51
CA HIS A 449 -5.18 8.80 -2.46
C HIS A 449 -4.73 10.09 -3.15
N ILE A 450 -5.06 11.22 -2.53
CA ILE A 450 -4.70 12.56 -3.01
C ILE A 450 -3.31 13.01 -2.55
N ALA A 451 -2.65 13.85 -3.33
CA ALA A 451 -1.30 14.37 -3.05
C ALA A 451 -1.26 15.18 -1.75
N LEU A 452 -2.31 15.96 -1.48
CA LEU A 452 -2.48 16.75 -0.26
C LEU A 452 -2.27 15.94 1.02
N ASP A 453 -2.91 14.77 1.13
CA ASP A 453 -2.84 13.94 2.35
C ASP A 453 -1.48 13.23 2.49
N LYS A 454 -0.77 13.08 1.37
CA LYS A 454 0.51 12.40 1.29
C LYS A 454 1.69 13.32 1.61
N LEU A 455 1.56 14.62 1.34
CA LEU A 455 2.57 15.61 1.70
C LEU A 455 2.62 15.79 3.22
N LYS A 456 3.67 15.26 3.84
CA LYS A 456 3.94 15.44 5.27
C LYS A 456 5.40 15.85 5.44
N VAL A 457 5.62 16.94 6.16
CA VAL A 457 6.96 17.45 6.41
C VAL A 457 7.16 17.62 7.91
N SER A 458 8.32 17.24 8.38
CA SER A 458 8.77 17.52 9.74
C SER A 458 9.15 18.99 9.83
N GLU A 459 8.18 19.89 10.01
CA GLU A 459 8.46 21.28 10.34
C GLU A 459 8.94 21.40 11.79
N PRO A 460 10.08 22.06 12.04
CA PRO A 460 10.36 22.60 13.35
C PRO A 460 9.67 23.97 13.47
N ILE A 461 8.36 24.01 13.67
CA ILE A 461 7.66 25.22 14.12
C ILE A 461 6.95 24.93 15.44
N THR A 462 6.98 25.94 16.30
CA THR A 462 6.49 25.98 17.67
C THR A 462 4.98 25.78 17.77
N HIS A 463 4.58 24.84 18.65
CA HIS A 463 3.26 24.61 19.28
C HIS A 463 2.29 23.61 18.60
N ASP A 464 1.88 22.63 19.43
CA ASP A 464 0.65 21.82 19.46
C ASP A 464 0.16 21.03 18.22
N GLU A 465 0.85 21.01 17.09
CA GLU A 465 0.49 20.12 15.96
C GLU A 465 1.24 18.75 15.98
N PRO A 466 0.60 17.65 15.51
CA PRO A 466 1.22 16.33 15.45
C PRO A 466 2.39 16.32 14.44
N ILE A 467 3.61 16.14 14.94
CA ILE A 467 4.83 16.21 14.13
C ILE A 467 5.02 14.90 13.33
N TYR A 468 5.15 15.02 12.00
CA TYR A 468 5.34 13.89 11.08
C TYR A 468 6.82 13.72 10.67
N HIS A 469 7.58 13.04 11.51
CA HIS A 469 8.97 12.66 11.21
C HIS A 469 9.04 11.37 10.38
N GLN A 470 9.78 11.38 9.26
CA GLN A 470 10.10 10.16 8.53
C GLN A 470 11.17 9.36 9.27
N GLY A 471 11.13 8.03 9.13
CA GLY A 471 12.07 7.14 9.80
C GLY A 471 12.77 6.19 8.85
N LEU A 472 13.93 5.73 9.29
CA LEU A 472 14.65 4.61 8.71
C LEU A 472 14.68 3.49 9.75
N GLY A 473 14.47 2.27 9.28
CA GLY A 473 14.48 1.09 10.11
C GLY A 473 15.79 0.31 9.97
N GLU A 474 15.69 -0.95 10.39
CA GLU A 474 16.83 -1.86 10.47
C GLU A 474 17.37 -2.24 9.08
N LEU A 475 16.51 -2.41 8.08
CA LEU A 475 16.94 -2.75 6.72
C LEU A 475 17.69 -1.60 6.06
N GLU A 476 17.18 -0.37 6.24
CA GLU A 476 17.85 0.85 5.76
C GLU A 476 19.18 1.06 6.50
N TYR A 477 19.24 0.76 7.81
CA TYR A 477 20.49 0.76 8.57
C TYR A 477 21.53 -0.17 7.94
N TYR A 478 21.18 -1.45 7.71
CA TYR A 478 22.12 -2.41 7.12
C TYR A 478 22.55 -1.99 5.71
N THR A 479 21.62 -1.45 4.92
CA THR A 479 21.88 -0.97 3.57
C THR A 479 22.91 0.17 3.57
N LEU A 480 22.70 1.21 4.38
CA LEU A 480 23.61 2.34 4.52
C LEU A 480 24.97 1.93 5.11
N ARG A 481 24.96 1.01 6.09
CA ARG A 481 26.19 0.50 6.71
C ARG A 481 27.04 -0.28 5.71
N ASN A 482 26.42 -1.12 4.88
CA ASN A 482 27.13 -1.93 3.89
C ASN A 482 27.80 -1.08 2.79
N ILE A 483 27.36 0.17 2.60
CA ILE A 483 27.99 1.12 1.68
C ILE A 483 28.85 2.17 2.41
N SER A 484 29.12 1.96 3.70
CA SER A 484 29.95 2.84 4.53
C SER A 484 29.43 4.28 4.63
N ALA A 485 28.11 4.48 4.62
CA ALA A 485 27.47 5.78 4.83
C ALA A 485 27.30 6.09 6.34
N PHE A 486 28.41 6.11 7.08
CA PHE A 486 28.42 6.18 8.53
C PHE A 486 28.06 7.56 9.09
N GLU A 487 28.41 8.64 8.41
CA GLU A 487 28.03 9.99 8.83
C GLU A 487 26.53 10.21 8.65
N THR A 488 25.95 9.67 7.59
CA THR A 488 24.51 9.61 7.34
C THR A 488 23.79 8.83 8.42
N LEU A 489 24.30 7.64 8.78
CA LEU A 489 23.75 6.80 9.85
C LEU A 489 23.79 7.50 11.21
N ARG A 490 24.94 8.08 11.56
CA ARG A 490 25.14 8.80 12.81
C ARG A 490 24.26 10.04 12.88
N GLU A 491 24.11 10.76 11.78
CA GLU A 491 23.23 11.90 11.75
C GLU A 491 21.76 11.48 11.89
N HIS A 492 21.34 10.38 11.26
CA HIS A 492 19.96 9.89 11.29
C HIS A 492 19.58 9.30 12.66
N PHE A 493 20.34 8.34 13.17
CA PHE A 493 20.03 7.63 14.42
C PHE A 493 20.48 8.37 15.68
N ASN A 494 21.22 9.48 15.55
CA ASN A 494 21.65 10.32 16.66
C ASN A 494 21.27 11.80 16.49
N THR A 495 22.00 12.55 15.66
CA THR A 495 21.94 14.02 15.62
C THR A 495 20.56 14.59 15.31
N ARG A 496 19.86 14.01 14.32
CA ARG A 496 18.51 14.40 13.87
C ARG A 496 17.40 13.56 14.49
N ALA A 497 17.71 12.56 15.32
CA ALA A 497 16.72 11.66 15.88
C ALA A 497 15.70 12.42 16.75
N SER A 498 14.41 12.25 16.46
CA SER A 498 13.32 13.02 17.08
C SER A 498 13.17 12.75 18.59
N THR A 499 13.72 11.65 19.07
CA THR A 499 13.69 11.25 20.49
C THR A 499 14.93 11.72 21.25
N ARG A 500 15.86 12.43 20.62
CA ARG A 500 17.05 12.96 21.28
C ARG A 500 16.69 14.10 22.23
N ALA A 501 17.30 14.12 23.41
CA ALA A 501 16.94 15.05 24.49
C ALA A 501 17.12 16.53 24.12
N ASP A 502 18.15 16.86 23.35
CA ASP A 502 18.49 18.22 22.91
C ASP A 502 17.91 18.57 21.52
N VAL A 503 17.10 17.69 20.91
CA VAL A 503 16.62 17.85 19.52
C VAL A 503 15.84 19.15 19.30
N LYS A 504 15.19 19.66 20.34
CA LYS A 504 14.44 20.93 20.31
C LYS A 504 15.34 22.14 20.00
N THR A 505 16.65 22.04 20.26
CA THR A 505 17.63 23.09 19.97
C THR A 505 18.21 23.01 18.56
N LEU A 506 18.02 21.88 17.87
CA LEU A 506 18.59 21.64 16.54
C LEU A 506 18.17 22.68 15.49
N PRO A 507 16.90 23.13 15.43
CA PRO A 507 16.49 24.17 14.47
C PRO A 507 17.22 25.50 14.67
N ASP A 508 17.45 25.90 15.92
CA ASP A 508 18.18 27.14 16.24
C ASP A 508 19.67 26.99 15.90
N ARG A 509 20.25 25.81 16.13
CA ARG A 509 21.63 25.49 15.72
C ARG A 509 21.82 25.57 14.20
N VAL A 510 20.88 25.03 13.42
CA VAL A 510 20.88 25.16 11.95
C VAL A 510 20.77 26.62 11.52
N THR A 511 19.97 27.42 12.22
CA THR A 511 19.84 28.86 11.94
C THR A 511 21.15 29.62 12.23
N ALA A 512 21.92 29.20 13.25
CA ALA A 512 23.19 29.80 13.61
C ALA A 512 24.33 29.48 12.61
N GLY A 513 24.29 28.31 11.96
CA GLY A 513 25.25 27.93 10.93
C GLY A 513 25.53 26.43 10.87
N ALA A 514 26.80 26.10 10.66
CA ALA A 514 27.25 24.71 10.53
C ALA A 514 26.91 23.91 11.80
N VAL A 515 26.33 22.73 11.59
CA VAL A 515 25.94 21.81 12.66
C VAL A 515 26.96 20.68 12.73
N GLU A 516 27.55 20.48 13.91
CA GLU A 516 28.36 19.30 14.20
C GLU A 516 27.49 18.11 14.62
N GLN A 517 28.00 16.91 14.34
CA GLN A 517 27.40 15.66 14.78
C GLN A 517 27.30 15.60 16.30
N ALA A 518 26.18 15.10 16.81
CA ALA A 518 25.98 14.95 18.23
C ALA A 518 26.84 13.82 18.82
N GLY A 519 27.32 14.03 20.05
CA GLY A 519 28.03 13.00 20.81
C GLY A 519 27.10 11.96 21.46
N PRO A 520 27.68 10.93 22.11
CA PRO A 520 26.95 9.98 22.94
C PRO A 520 26.18 10.65 24.10
N PRO A 521 25.14 9.98 24.63
CA PRO A 521 24.53 8.76 24.11
C PRO A 521 23.59 9.04 22.92
N THR A 522 23.37 8.05 22.05
CA THR A 522 22.17 8.07 21.18
C THR A 522 20.89 7.93 22.00
N PRO A 523 19.71 8.28 21.45
CA PRO A 523 18.43 8.05 22.13
C PRO A 523 18.16 6.58 22.40
N MET A 524 18.51 5.69 21.46
CA MET A 524 18.36 4.24 21.60
C MET A 524 19.19 3.72 22.79
N PHE A 525 20.45 4.13 22.88
CA PHE A 525 21.32 3.73 23.98
C PHE A 525 20.88 4.33 25.31
N ALA A 526 20.41 5.57 25.33
CA ALA A 526 19.83 6.18 26.53
C ALA A 526 18.61 5.39 27.02
N LYS A 527 17.70 4.99 26.13
CA LYS A 527 16.53 4.17 26.48
C LYS A 527 16.92 2.78 26.94
N LEU A 528 17.92 2.15 26.31
CA LEU A 528 18.48 0.87 26.78
C LEU A 528 18.98 0.98 28.22
N ARG A 529 19.74 2.04 28.55
CA ARG A 529 20.24 2.26 29.93
C ARG A 529 19.10 2.43 30.93
N GLU A 530 18.05 3.15 30.57
CA GLU A 530 16.84 3.31 31.41
C GLU A 530 16.18 1.95 31.69
N ARG A 531 15.95 1.15 30.65
CA ARG A 531 15.31 -0.18 30.77
C ARG A 531 16.16 -1.19 31.54
N LEU A 532 17.48 -1.20 31.30
CA LEU A 532 18.41 -2.01 32.09
C LEU A 532 18.42 -1.58 33.55
N SER A 533 18.44 -0.27 33.82
CA SER A 533 18.40 0.26 35.18
C SER A 533 17.12 -0.16 35.90
N ALA A 534 15.97 -0.17 35.23
CA ALA A 534 14.72 -0.63 35.84
C ALA A 534 14.76 -2.10 36.27
N ALA A 535 15.56 -2.92 35.59
CA ALA A 535 15.85 -4.31 35.95
C ALA A 535 17.03 -4.46 36.95
N GLY A 536 17.61 -3.36 37.44
CA GLY A 536 18.74 -3.40 38.38
C GLY A 536 20.11 -3.65 37.73
N VAL A 537 20.22 -3.49 36.41
CA VAL A 537 21.48 -3.59 35.65
C VAL A 537 21.92 -2.21 35.19
N HIS A 538 23.10 -1.77 35.58
CA HIS A 538 23.68 -0.51 35.12
C HIS A 538 24.65 -0.76 33.99
N ALA A 539 24.57 0.08 32.95
CA ALA A 539 25.52 0.13 31.85
C ALA A 539 26.19 1.51 31.88
N ASP A 540 27.45 1.53 32.31
CA ASP A 540 28.25 2.74 32.47
C ASP A 540 29.18 2.91 31.26
N PHE A 541 29.21 4.13 30.70
CA PHE A 541 29.97 4.47 29.50
C PHE A 541 31.04 5.52 29.83
N ASP A 542 32.29 5.28 29.39
CA ASP A 542 33.45 6.14 29.64
C ASP A 542 34.15 6.65 28.36
N ASP A 543 33.36 6.89 27.30
CA ASP A 543 33.80 7.29 25.95
C ASP A 543 34.50 6.21 25.12
N SER A 544 35.03 5.15 25.75
CA SER A 544 35.79 4.09 25.06
C SER A 544 35.24 2.69 25.23
N LYS A 545 34.51 2.42 26.32
CA LYS A 545 33.97 1.10 26.65
C LYS A 545 32.66 1.21 27.44
N LEU A 546 31.95 0.07 27.55
CA LEU A 546 30.84 -0.12 28.47
C LEU A 546 31.20 -1.10 29.57
N THR A 547 30.85 -0.77 30.80
CA THR A 547 30.94 -1.69 31.94
C THR A 547 29.54 -1.97 32.48
N PHE A 548 29.30 -3.24 32.85
CA PHE A 548 28.01 -3.67 33.36
C PHE A 548 28.12 -4.14 34.81
N GLN A 549 27.17 -3.74 35.65
CA GLN A 549 27.12 -4.14 37.05
C GLN A 549 25.68 -4.17 37.58
N PHE A 550 25.42 -4.99 38.60
CA PHE A 550 24.18 -4.91 39.34
C PHE A 550 24.23 -3.73 40.30
N ALA A 551 23.22 -2.87 40.24
CA ALA A 551 23.08 -1.73 41.12
C ALA A 551 21.59 -1.38 41.27
N ARG A 552 21.28 -0.62 42.33
CA ARG A 552 19.91 -0.17 42.58
C ARG A 552 19.37 0.60 41.36
N PRO A 553 18.12 0.38 40.93
CA PRO A 553 17.52 1.17 39.86
C PRO A 553 17.61 2.68 40.15
N VAL A 554 17.89 3.48 39.12
CA VAL A 554 17.88 4.94 39.20
C VAL A 554 16.44 5.46 39.16
N GLY A 555 16.10 6.39 40.05
CA GLY A 555 14.78 7.02 40.12
C GLY A 555 13.82 6.30 41.08
N ASP A 556 12.53 6.41 40.81
CA ASP A 556 11.49 5.80 41.63
C ASP A 556 11.40 4.29 41.40
N THR A 557 11.14 3.57 42.47
CA THR A 557 11.19 2.11 42.50
C THR A 557 9.96 1.51 43.16
N LEU A 558 9.59 0.32 42.70
CA LEU A 558 8.66 -0.56 43.39
C LEU A 558 9.46 -1.59 44.18
N ARG A 559 9.35 -1.53 45.51
CA ARG A 559 9.85 -2.61 46.37
C ARG A 559 8.91 -3.80 46.30
N LEU A 560 9.45 -4.97 46.03
CA LEU A 560 8.68 -6.20 45.96
C LEU A 560 8.29 -6.67 47.36
N ALA A 561 7.07 -7.21 47.48
CA ALA A 561 6.50 -7.70 48.73
C ALA A 561 7.41 -8.76 49.40
N GLN A 562 8.14 -9.53 48.59
CA GLN A 562 9.22 -10.42 48.99
C GLN A 562 10.31 -10.46 47.90
N PRO A 563 11.58 -10.73 48.26
CA PRO A 563 12.62 -11.01 47.27
C PRO A 563 12.28 -12.26 46.44
N VAL A 564 12.46 -12.18 45.13
CA VAL A 564 12.21 -13.27 44.18
C VAL A 564 13.42 -13.49 43.25
N PRO A 565 13.54 -14.65 42.59
CA PRO A 565 14.59 -14.86 41.60
C PRO A 565 14.52 -13.83 40.47
N HIS A 566 15.66 -13.27 40.09
CA HIS A 566 15.76 -12.29 39.00
C HIS A 566 15.35 -12.94 37.66
N PRO A 567 14.38 -12.39 36.90
CA PRO A 567 13.86 -13.04 35.70
C PRO A 567 14.90 -13.34 34.61
N TRP A 568 15.87 -12.43 34.39
CA TRP A 568 16.93 -12.67 33.40
C TRP A 568 18.12 -13.50 33.92
N LEU A 569 18.23 -13.73 35.23
CA LEU A 569 19.34 -14.46 35.84
C LEU A 569 18.92 -15.07 37.18
N HIS A 570 18.26 -16.23 37.16
CA HIS A 570 17.67 -16.85 38.35
C HIS A 570 18.63 -17.16 39.51
N ALA A 571 19.95 -17.15 39.27
CA ALA A 571 20.95 -17.29 40.32
C ALA A 571 21.07 -16.04 41.23
N GLN A 572 20.49 -14.91 40.81
CA GLN A 572 20.39 -13.68 41.58
C GLN A 572 18.97 -13.48 42.10
N THR A 573 18.85 -12.73 43.20
CA THR A 573 17.56 -12.29 43.74
C THR A 573 17.35 -10.81 43.48
N ILE A 574 16.10 -10.44 43.24
CA ILE A 574 15.67 -9.04 43.11
C ILE A 574 14.56 -8.76 44.11
N ASP A 575 14.67 -7.64 44.81
CA ASP A 575 13.70 -7.16 45.80
C ASP A 575 13.16 -5.76 45.47
N GLU A 576 13.68 -5.13 44.42
CA GLU A 576 13.31 -3.79 43.98
C GLU A 576 13.44 -3.67 42.46
N VAL A 577 12.46 -3.05 41.81
CA VAL A 577 12.46 -2.76 40.36
C VAL A 577 12.20 -1.28 40.12
N GLY A 578 12.74 -0.73 39.03
CA GLY A 578 12.40 0.62 38.59
C GLY A 578 10.97 0.71 38.08
N ILE A 579 10.35 1.88 38.26
CA ILE A 579 8.99 2.17 37.79
C ILE A 579 9.03 2.62 36.33
N CYS A 580 8.33 1.91 35.45
CA CYS A 580 8.12 2.27 34.05
C CYS A 580 6.61 2.32 33.75
N GLU A 581 5.97 3.45 34.01
CA GLU A 581 4.52 3.61 33.81
C GLU A 581 4.08 3.51 32.34
N ASP A 582 5.03 3.67 31.41
CA ASP A 582 4.83 3.51 29.97
C ASP A 582 4.70 2.03 29.53
N ILE A 583 4.98 1.08 30.42
CA ILE A 583 4.82 -0.36 30.19
C ILE A 583 3.53 -0.84 30.88
N SER A 584 2.59 -1.40 30.11
CA SER A 584 1.29 -1.87 30.63
C SER A 584 1.42 -2.92 31.74
N GLU A 585 2.40 -3.81 31.61
CA GLU A 585 2.69 -4.93 32.49
C GLU A 585 3.13 -4.45 33.88
N TYR A 586 3.69 -3.24 33.99
CA TYR A 586 4.05 -2.65 35.27
C TYR A 586 2.83 -2.50 36.19
N ARG A 587 1.68 -2.06 35.67
CA ARG A 587 0.47 -1.90 36.49
C ARG A 587 -0.01 -3.24 37.04
N ALA A 588 -0.02 -4.27 36.19
CA ALA A 588 -0.39 -5.63 36.62
C ALA A 588 0.58 -6.17 37.68
N LEU A 589 1.88 -5.88 37.56
CA LEU A 589 2.88 -6.20 38.58
C LEU A 589 2.60 -5.46 39.89
N ALA A 590 2.37 -4.14 39.84
CA ALA A 590 2.10 -3.31 41.01
C ALA A 590 0.83 -3.74 41.77
N ASP A 591 -0.24 -4.09 41.05
CA ASP A 591 -1.49 -4.59 41.62
C ASP A 591 -1.29 -5.92 42.34
N VAL A 592 -0.59 -6.87 41.70
CA VAL A 592 -0.28 -8.17 42.31
C VAL A 592 0.66 -8.01 43.50
N ASN A 593 1.63 -7.09 43.42
CA ASN A 593 2.53 -6.77 44.53
C ASN A 593 1.78 -6.21 45.74
N THR A 594 0.90 -5.22 45.52
CA THR A 594 0.04 -4.65 46.58
C THR A 594 -0.84 -5.71 47.23
N ARG A 595 -1.38 -6.64 46.44
CA ARG A 595 -2.15 -7.77 46.97
C ARG A 595 -1.27 -8.72 47.78
N ALA A 596 -0.06 -9.02 47.30
CA ALA A 596 0.90 -9.86 48.00
C ALA A 596 1.29 -9.25 49.36
N GLU A 597 1.60 -7.96 49.42
CA GLU A 597 1.89 -7.24 50.67
C GLU A 597 0.76 -7.39 51.69
N ARG A 598 -0.50 -7.19 51.27
CA ARG A 598 -1.68 -7.36 52.14
C ARG A 598 -1.82 -8.80 52.62
N MET A 599 -1.53 -9.79 51.78
CA MET A 599 -1.65 -11.20 52.15
C MET A 599 -0.58 -11.63 53.14
N PHE A 600 0.66 -11.18 52.95
CA PHE A 600 1.75 -11.45 53.89
C PHE A 600 1.57 -10.69 55.22
N ALA A 601 0.96 -9.50 55.20
CA ALA A 601 0.69 -8.73 56.41
C ALA A 601 -0.44 -9.30 57.28
N ASN A 602 -1.33 -10.13 56.72
CA ASN A 602 -2.54 -10.65 57.41
C ASN A 602 -2.50 -12.17 57.65
N ASP A 603 -1.32 -12.81 57.59
CA ASP A 603 -1.16 -14.26 57.79
C ASP A 603 -2.14 -15.12 56.94
N ALA A 604 -2.28 -14.79 55.66
CA ALA A 604 -3.15 -15.54 54.75
C ALA A 604 -2.71 -17.01 54.62
N PRO A 605 -3.64 -17.96 54.32
CA PRO A 605 -3.32 -19.38 54.17
C PRO A 605 -2.15 -19.65 53.21
N GLU A 606 -1.30 -20.61 53.57
CA GLU A 606 -0.07 -20.95 52.84
C GLU A 606 -0.31 -21.20 51.34
N SER A 607 -1.38 -21.93 50.99
CA SER A 607 -1.76 -22.18 49.60
C SER A 607 -2.02 -20.91 48.78
N LEU A 608 -2.67 -19.91 49.37
CA LEU A 608 -2.97 -18.63 48.74
C LEU A 608 -1.73 -17.73 48.64
N THR A 609 -0.86 -17.77 49.66
CA THR A 609 0.43 -17.05 49.63
C THR A 609 1.36 -17.62 48.57
N LEU A 610 1.47 -18.95 48.43
CA LEU A 610 2.24 -19.62 47.38
C LEU A 610 1.70 -19.30 45.98
N GLN A 611 0.38 -19.32 45.80
CA GLN A 611 -0.25 -18.94 44.54
C GLN A 611 0.04 -17.48 44.18
N THR A 612 -0.04 -16.58 45.16
CA THR A 612 0.21 -15.15 44.96
C THR A 612 1.68 -14.87 44.67
N LEU A 613 2.60 -15.56 45.34
CA LEU A 613 4.03 -15.48 45.05
C LEU A 613 4.35 -15.96 43.62
N LYS A 614 3.72 -17.06 43.18
CA LYS A 614 3.84 -17.52 41.79
C LYS A 614 3.31 -16.48 40.80
N GLN A 615 2.17 -15.87 41.09
CA GLN A 615 1.61 -14.80 40.26
C GLN A 615 2.51 -13.56 40.25
N LEU A 616 3.12 -13.19 41.37
CA LEU A 616 4.09 -12.11 41.45
C LEU A 616 5.31 -12.39 40.55
N GLN A 617 5.86 -13.60 40.62
CA GLN A 617 6.96 -14.04 39.74
C GLN A 617 6.57 -14.02 38.26
N THR A 618 5.35 -14.47 37.92
CA THR A 618 4.85 -14.42 36.54
C THR A 618 4.71 -12.99 36.03
N ARG A 619 4.08 -12.09 36.80
CA ARG A 619 3.93 -10.68 36.39
C ARG A 619 5.28 -9.96 36.33
N LEU A 620 6.22 -10.32 37.20
CA LEU A 620 7.57 -9.79 37.15
C LEU A 620 8.30 -10.25 35.88
N ALA A 621 8.18 -11.52 35.49
CA ALA A 621 8.76 -12.01 34.24
C ALA A 621 8.15 -11.32 33.01
N GLU A 622 6.82 -11.18 32.96
CA GLU A 622 6.13 -10.43 31.89
C GLU A 622 6.60 -8.97 31.81
N TYR A 623 6.77 -8.31 32.96
CA TYR A 623 7.33 -6.96 33.02
C TYR A 623 8.77 -6.92 32.48
N PHE A 624 9.60 -7.90 32.80
CA PHE A 624 10.98 -8.00 32.31
C PHE A 624 11.06 -8.31 30.82
N ASP A 625 10.16 -9.13 30.28
CA ASP A 625 10.07 -9.37 28.83
C ASP A 625 9.61 -8.10 28.09
N ALA A 626 8.74 -7.30 28.70
CA ALA A 626 8.30 -6.00 28.17
C ALA A 626 9.34 -4.87 28.35
N LEU A 627 10.22 -4.96 29.35
CA LEU A 627 11.29 -3.99 29.58
C LEU A 627 12.30 -3.96 28.44
N LEU A 628 12.69 -5.14 27.93
CA LEU A 628 13.72 -5.25 26.90
C LEU A 628 13.54 -6.49 26.02
N GLY A 629 13.02 -6.27 24.81
CA GLY A 629 12.86 -7.28 23.77
C GLY A 629 13.86 -7.13 22.61
N PRO A 630 13.83 -8.04 21.62
CA PRO A 630 14.70 -7.95 20.44
C PRO A 630 14.50 -6.68 19.60
N ALA A 631 13.31 -6.07 19.66
CA ALA A 631 13.01 -4.85 18.92
C ALA A 631 13.77 -3.63 19.45
N ASP A 632 14.05 -3.58 20.76
CA ASP A 632 14.78 -2.47 21.40
C ASP A 632 16.27 -2.44 21.04
N MET A 633 16.79 -3.54 20.49
CA MET A 633 18.16 -3.64 20.00
C MET A 633 18.29 -3.34 18.49
N ARG A 634 17.19 -3.01 17.80
CA ARG A 634 17.20 -2.73 16.36
C ARG A 634 17.36 -1.22 16.12
N PHE A 635 18.15 -0.87 15.10
CA PHE A 635 18.24 0.51 14.64
C PHE A 635 16.91 0.96 14.05
N THR A 636 16.24 1.87 14.75
CA THR A 636 15.01 2.53 14.30
C THR A 636 14.99 3.95 14.84
N ALA A 637 14.84 4.92 13.95
CA ALA A 637 14.73 6.31 14.34
C ALA A 637 13.89 7.08 13.33
N ARG A 638 13.03 7.94 13.87
CA ARG A 638 12.40 9.04 13.12
C ARG A 638 13.25 10.30 13.27
N THR A 639 13.30 11.14 12.24
CA THR A 639 14.22 12.28 12.19
C THR A 639 13.59 13.60 11.81
N LEU A 640 14.16 14.68 12.36
CA LEU A 640 13.91 16.05 11.90
C LEU A 640 14.53 16.26 10.51
N PHE A 641 14.14 17.36 9.85
CA PHE A 641 14.59 17.70 8.49
C PHE A 641 14.33 16.55 7.52
N SER A 642 13.10 16.03 7.59
CA SER A 642 12.60 15.00 6.71
C SER A 642 11.18 15.33 6.23
N GLY A 643 10.81 14.80 5.08
CA GLY A 643 9.46 14.91 4.54
C GLY A 643 9.13 13.72 3.67
N ARG A 644 7.86 13.58 3.28
CA ARG A 644 7.43 12.62 2.27
C ARG A 644 6.36 13.24 1.40
N SER A 645 6.26 12.75 0.17
CA SER A 645 5.09 12.94 -0.67
C SER A 645 4.97 11.81 -1.69
N VAL A 646 3.91 11.86 -2.48
CA VAL A 646 3.74 11.03 -3.68
C VAL A 646 4.80 11.39 -4.73
N ILE A 647 5.24 10.41 -5.51
CA ILE A 647 6.17 10.63 -6.63
C ILE A 647 5.42 10.79 -7.97
N ALA A 648 5.94 11.63 -8.85
CA ALA A 648 5.47 11.82 -10.23
C ALA A 648 6.65 12.04 -11.19
N PRO A 649 6.55 11.67 -12.48
CA PRO A 649 7.64 11.87 -13.42
C PRO A 649 7.81 13.37 -13.74
N ASP A 650 9.05 13.75 -14.05
CA ASP A 650 9.39 15.01 -14.69
C ASP A 650 10.64 14.83 -15.55
N ALA A 651 10.45 14.76 -16.87
CA ALA A 651 11.55 14.59 -17.81
C ALA A 651 12.39 15.86 -17.98
N GLU A 652 11.98 17.03 -17.46
CA GLU A 652 12.75 18.28 -17.63
C GLU A 652 13.83 18.45 -16.55
N LEU A 653 13.83 17.62 -15.51
CA LEU A 653 14.87 17.59 -14.49
C LEU A 653 16.16 16.99 -15.04
N ARG A 654 17.31 17.48 -14.57
CA ARG A 654 18.56 16.73 -14.77
C ARG A 654 18.51 15.41 -14.01
N ALA A 655 19.23 14.41 -14.51
CA ALA A 655 19.33 13.09 -13.87
C ALA A 655 19.74 13.11 -12.38
N ASP A 656 20.59 14.05 -11.97
CA ASP A 656 21.04 14.23 -10.58
C ASP A 656 20.14 15.16 -9.76
N GLN A 657 19.01 15.61 -10.31
CA GLN A 657 18.05 16.47 -9.64
C GLN A 657 16.81 15.71 -9.17
N VAL A 658 16.18 16.24 -8.13
CA VAL A 658 14.85 15.83 -7.68
C VAL A 658 14.00 17.05 -7.43
N GLY A 659 12.78 17.10 -7.97
CA GLY A 659 11.86 18.17 -7.62
C GLY A 659 11.21 17.90 -6.27
N ILE A 660 11.22 18.88 -5.37
CA ILE A 660 10.55 18.79 -4.07
C ILE A 660 9.48 19.88 -3.92
N PRO A 661 8.33 19.57 -3.29
CA PRO A 661 7.26 20.55 -3.08
C PRO A 661 7.74 21.81 -2.38
N GLU A 662 7.21 22.98 -2.76
CA GLU A 662 7.60 24.26 -2.16
C GLU A 662 7.46 24.25 -0.63
N GLN A 663 6.37 23.69 -0.10
CA GLN A 663 6.19 23.57 1.34
C GLN A 663 7.33 22.77 1.99
N MET A 664 7.76 21.67 1.36
CA MET A 664 8.88 20.87 1.82
C MET A 664 10.21 21.63 1.70
N ALA A 665 10.43 22.35 0.61
CA ALA A 665 11.62 23.17 0.41
C ALA A 665 11.79 24.21 1.52
N TRP A 666 10.74 24.99 1.82
CA TRP A 666 10.81 25.99 2.90
C TRP A 666 10.98 25.36 4.28
N ALA A 667 10.27 24.26 4.56
CA ALA A 667 10.36 23.57 5.83
C ALA A 667 11.76 22.98 6.11
N LEU A 668 12.41 22.41 5.09
CA LEU A 668 13.72 21.79 5.21
C LEU A 668 14.87 22.79 5.18
N PHE A 669 14.82 23.79 4.30
CA PHE A 669 15.96 24.68 4.02
C PHE A 669 15.79 26.11 4.56
N GLY A 670 14.55 26.59 4.73
CA GLY A 670 14.25 28.00 5.01
C GLY A 670 14.93 28.56 6.26
N ARG A 671 15.22 27.70 7.25
CA ARG A 671 15.93 28.08 8.50
C ARG A 671 17.38 28.51 8.29
N GLN A 672 18.01 28.12 7.19
CA GLN A 672 19.40 28.47 6.87
C GLN A 672 19.53 29.85 6.21
N ILE A 673 18.43 30.38 5.66
CA ILE A 673 18.40 31.61 4.86
C ILE A 673 18.60 32.91 5.66
N PRO A 674 18.07 33.09 6.90
CA PRO A 674 18.21 34.34 7.63
C PRO A 674 19.65 34.83 7.80
N LYS A 675 20.61 33.89 7.92
CA LYS A 675 22.03 34.21 8.04
C LYS A 675 22.60 34.90 6.79
N GLU A 676 22.08 34.56 5.61
CA GLU A 676 22.50 35.15 4.33
C GLU A 676 21.77 36.46 4.01
N LEU A 677 20.52 36.60 4.47
CA LEU A 677 19.70 37.81 4.24
C LEU A 677 19.96 38.93 5.25
N GLY A 678 20.20 38.59 6.52
CA GLY A 678 20.20 39.55 7.63
C GLY A 678 18.80 40.03 8.08
N ASP A 679 17.71 39.53 7.47
CA ASP A 679 16.33 39.85 7.84
C ASP A 679 15.43 38.60 7.84
N THR A 680 14.90 38.25 9.02
CA THR A 680 13.98 37.11 9.22
C THR A 680 12.58 37.36 8.67
N LYS A 681 12.15 38.62 8.52
CA LYS A 681 10.81 38.97 8.01
C LYS A 681 10.67 38.66 6.53
N GLU A 682 11.75 38.84 5.76
CA GLU A 682 11.77 38.49 4.34
C GLU A 682 11.58 36.98 4.11
N VAL A 683 12.15 36.16 4.99
CA VAL A 683 11.98 34.68 4.96
C VAL A 683 10.54 34.30 5.29
N GLN A 684 9.96 34.90 6.34
CA GLN A 684 8.55 34.66 6.71
C GLN A 684 7.58 35.08 5.59
N GLY A 685 7.86 36.19 4.92
CA GLY A 685 7.07 36.68 3.79
C GLY A 685 7.39 36.01 2.46
N LYS A 686 8.32 35.05 2.41
CA LYS A 686 8.81 34.40 1.18
C LYS A 686 9.13 35.42 0.08
N SER A 687 9.90 36.46 0.41
CA SER A 687 10.25 37.52 -0.55
C SER A 687 10.95 36.93 -1.78
N GLN A 688 10.86 37.57 -2.94
CA GLN A 688 11.54 37.09 -4.15
C GLN A 688 13.06 36.91 -3.92
N ARG A 689 13.66 37.74 -3.07
CA ARG A 689 15.08 37.62 -2.70
C ARG A 689 15.32 36.39 -1.83
N ALA A 690 14.48 36.15 -0.82
CA ALA A 690 14.56 34.96 0.02
C ALA A 690 14.37 33.66 -0.79
N THR A 691 13.42 33.66 -1.73
CA THR A 691 13.19 32.53 -2.64
C THR A 691 14.40 32.24 -3.52
N ARG A 692 15.08 33.27 -4.07
CA ARG A 692 16.32 33.05 -4.84
C ARG A 692 17.43 32.42 -4.00
N LEU A 693 17.64 32.90 -2.78
CA LEU A 693 18.65 32.33 -1.88
C LEU A 693 18.29 30.90 -1.45
N LEU A 694 17.00 30.60 -1.27
CA LEU A 694 16.52 29.25 -1.05
C LEU A 694 16.90 28.34 -2.24
N ASP A 695 16.62 28.77 -3.46
CA ASP A 695 16.93 28.01 -4.67
C ASP A 695 18.46 27.83 -4.84
N GLU A 696 19.28 28.85 -4.52
CA GLU A 696 20.75 28.76 -4.51
C GLU A 696 21.29 27.78 -3.45
N LEU A 697 20.71 27.78 -2.24
CA LEU A 697 21.07 26.84 -1.17
C LEU A 697 20.69 25.41 -1.56
N MET A 698 19.51 25.22 -2.12
CA MET A 698 19.02 23.93 -2.60
C MET A 698 19.94 23.38 -3.70
N ALA A 699 20.29 24.19 -4.69
CA ALA A 699 21.14 23.79 -5.82
C ALA A 699 22.55 23.29 -5.40
N ARG A 700 23.09 23.75 -4.27
CA ARG A 700 24.39 23.31 -3.74
C ARG A 700 24.31 22.24 -2.65
N SER A 701 23.09 21.85 -2.26
CA SER A 701 22.86 20.85 -1.22
C SER A 701 22.46 19.50 -1.83
N TRP A 702 22.74 18.42 -1.10
CA TRP A 702 22.23 17.08 -1.37
C TRP A 702 21.06 16.78 -0.46
N VAL A 703 20.04 16.12 -1.00
CA VAL A 703 18.99 15.44 -0.24
C VAL A 703 19.01 13.96 -0.56
N ILE A 704 18.76 13.12 0.45
CA ILE A 704 18.66 11.67 0.27
C ILE A 704 17.18 11.33 0.08
N VAL A 705 16.84 10.77 -1.08
CA VAL A 705 15.52 10.27 -1.39
C VAL A 705 15.48 8.77 -1.15
N HIS A 706 14.49 8.32 -0.39
CA HIS A 706 14.29 6.92 -0.03
C HIS A 706 12.89 6.46 -0.45
N ARG A 707 12.85 5.40 -1.27
CA ARG A 707 11.62 4.63 -1.52
C ARG A 707 11.71 3.30 -0.78
N ALA A 708 10.78 3.09 0.15
CA ALA A 708 10.73 1.87 0.94
C ALA A 708 10.13 0.69 0.13
N PRO A 709 10.51 -0.56 0.44
CA PRO A 709 11.55 -0.98 1.39
C PRO A 709 12.97 -0.97 0.79
N ALA A 710 14.00 -0.77 1.61
CA ALA A 710 15.39 -0.84 1.16
C ALA A 710 15.93 -2.28 1.15
N PHE A 711 15.75 -2.99 0.03
CA PHE A 711 16.39 -4.30 -0.20
C PHE A 711 17.75 -4.19 -0.91
N ALA A 712 18.09 -3.01 -1.44
CA ALA A 712 19.34 -2.72 -2.11
C ALA A 712 19.79 -1.27 -1.82
N PRO A 713 21.09 -0.95 -1.92
CA PRO A 713 21.59 0.41 -1.76
C PRO A 713 20.91 1.46 -2.62
N THR A 714 20.49 1.10 -3.82
CA THR A 714 19.85 2.02 -4.77
C THR A 714 18.44 2.46 -4.35
N ALA A 715 17.89 1.91 -3.27
CA ALA A 715 16.68 2.43 -2.63
C ALA A 715 16.90 3.80 -1.95
N LEU A 716 18.16 4.18 -1.68
CA LEU A 716 18.54 5.49 -1.16
C LEU A 716 19.48 6.19 -2.16
N VAL A 717 19.00 7.26 -2.78
CA VAL A 717 19.77 8.02 -3.78
C VAL A 717 19.81 9.49 -3.40
N ALA A 718 20.99 10.10 -3.49
CA ALA A 718 21.18 11.52 -3.23
C ALA A 718 21.02 12.33 -4.52
N PHE A 719 20.27 13.43 -4.41
CA PHE A 719 19.98 14.35 -5.51
C PHE A 719 20.17 15.80 -5.08
N HIS A 720 20.36 16.68 -6.06
CA HIS A 720 20.20 18.12 -5.89
C HIS A 720 18.72 18.49 -5.96
N PRO A 721 18.14 19.06 -4.90
CA PRO A 721 16.73 19.39 -4.89
C PRO A 721 16.42 20.64 -5.73
N VAL A 722 15.31 20.60 -6.46
CA VAL A 722 14.73 21.73 -7.22
C VAL A 722 13.35 22.02 -6.66
N ARG A 723 13.02 23.28 -6.43
CA ARG A 723 11.73 23.65 -5.84
C ARG A 723 10.61 23.53 -6.88
N GLN A 724 9.55 22.82 -6.54
CA GLN A 724 8.37 22.60 -7.38
C GLN A 724 7.12 23.25 -6.77
N PRO A 725 6.23 23.84 -7.59
CA PRO A 725 5.02 24.49 -7.09
C PRO A 725 3.92 23.51 -6.66
N ASP A 726 3.92 22.28 -7.20
CA ASP A 726 2.97 21.24 -6.84
C ASP A 726 3.36 20.47 -5.56
N ARG A 727 2.53 19.49 -5.16
CA ARG A 727 2.71 18.69 -3.95
C ARG A 727 3.44 17.37 -4.18
N ALA A 728 3.86 17.05 -5.40
CA ALA A 728 4.54 15.80 -5.71
C ALA A 728 6.07 15.94 -5.61
N ILE A 729 6.75 14.85 -5.31
CA ILE A 729 8.19 14.71 -5.52
C ILE A 729 8.39 14.35 -7.00
N ARG A 730 9.10 15.20 -7.74
CA ARG A 730 9.37 14.99 -9.16
C ARG A 730 10.65 14.21 -9.35
N VAL A 731 10.56 13.10 -10.06
CA VAL A 731 11.68 12.19 -10.32
C VAL A 731 11.90 12.10 -11.82
N HIS A 732 13.15 12.23 -12.25
CA HIS A 732 13.48 12.08 -13.66
C HIS A 732 13.27 10.62 -14.11
N PRO A 733 12.58 10.35 -15.24
CA PRO A 733 12.33 8.99 -15.73
C PRO A 733 13.57 8.08 -15.81
N PHE A 734 14.75 8.67 -16.07
CA PHE A 734 16.05 8.00 -16.12
C PHE A 734 16.41 7.23 -14.83
N VAL A 735 16.00 7.72 -13.66
CA VAL A 735 16.40 7.14 -12.36
C VAL A 735 15.31 6.26 -11.75
N CYS A 736 14.17 6.11 -12.43
CA CYS A 736 13.04 5.36 -11.90
C CYS A 736 13.42 3.90 -11.62
N GLU A 737 14.04 3.21 -12.58
CA GLU A 737 14.44 1.82 -12.41
C GLU A 737 15.49 1.64 -11.29
N LEU A 738 16.44 2.58 -11.17
CA LEU A 738 17.42 2.60 -10.09
C LEU A 738 16.75 2.59 -8.71
N MET A 739 15.72 3.41 -8.54
CA MET A 739 14.95 3.56 -7.30
C MET A 739 13.79 2.55 -7.20
N ASN A 740 13.62 1.68 -8.20
CA ASN A 740 12.47 0.82 -8.41
C ASN A 740 11.12 1.59 -8.47
N ALA A 741 11.14 2.88 -8.74
CA ALA A 741 9.98 3.77 -8.66
C ALA A 741 8.97 3.53 -9.80
N ASP A 742 7.71 3.35 -9.43
CA ASP A 742 6.55 3.36 -10.32
C ASP A 742 5.59 4.49 -9.92
N PHE A 743 4.69 4.85 -10.84
CA PHE A 743 3.82 6.02 -10.70
C PHE A 743 2.37 5.62 -10.44
N ASP A 744 2.16 4.70 -9.51
CA ASP A 744 0.84 4.16 -9.18
C ASP A 744 0.22 4.74 -7.89
N GLY A 745 0.87 5.75 -7.31
CA GLY A 745 0.49 6.38 -6.03
C GLY A 745 1.54 6.23 -4.93
N ASP A 746 2.70 5.68 -5.26
CA ASP A 746 3.83 5.49 -4.38
C ASP A 746 4.36 6.77 -3.72
N GLN A 747 4.98 6.61 -2.55
CA GLN A 747 5.55 7.70 -1.79
C GLN A 747 7.05 7.54 -1.64
N ALA A 748 7.76 8.66 -1.72
CA ALA A 748 9.17 8.73 -1.36
C ALA A 748 9.35 9.65 -0.14
N ALA A 749 10.30 9.29 0.72
CA ALA A 749 10.78 10.13 1.80
C ALA A 749 12.01 10.91 1.34
N VAL A 750 12.11 12.17 1.75
CA VAL A 750 13.25 13.06 1.54
C VAL A 750 13.88 13.35 2.89
N PHE A 751 15.19 13.16 2.99
CA PHE A 751 15.98 13.49 4.18
C PHE A 751 17.03 14.53 3.80
N LEU A 752 17.11 15.62 4.55
CA LEU A 752 18.17 16.62 4.39
C LEU A 752 19.28 16.37 5.42
N PRO A 753 20.49 15.94 5.00
CA PRO A 753 21.67 16.02 5.85
C PRO A 753 21.96 17.48 6.22
N ILE A 754 22.19 17.78 7.49
CA ILE A 754 22.44 19.14 7.98
C ILE A 754 23.88 19.36 8.41
N THR A 755 24.68 18.30 8.55
CA THR A 755 26.11 18.40 8.83
C THR A 755 26.92 18.49 7.53
N ALA A 756 28.11 19.11 7.59
CA ALA A 756 29.00 19.20 6.44
C ALA A 756 29.53 17.81 6.01
N GLU A 757 29.77 16.94 6.99
CA GLU A 757 30.16 15.55 6.79
C GLU A 757 29.05 14.75 6.12
N GLY A 758 27.80 14.88 6.58
CA GLY A 758 26.65 14.22 5.97
C GLY A 758 26.38 14.69 4.54
N GLN A 759 26.51 15.99 4.28
CA GLN A 759 26.38 16.54 2.92
C GLN A 759 27.42 15.99 1.95
N ARG A 760 28.68 15.92 2.38
CA ARG A 760 29.78 15.35 1.58
C ARG A 760 29.58 13.85 1.33
N GLU A 761 29.28 13.09 2.38
CA GLU A 761 29.09 11.64 2.28
C GLU A 761 27.88 11.28 1.39
N ALA A 762 26.79 12.05 1.47
CA ALA A 762 25.65 11.87 0.58
C ALA A 762 26.04 12.03 -0.90
N GLY A 763 26.80 13.07 -1.25
CA GLY A 763 27.31 13.25 -2.61
C GLY A 763 28.29 12.16 -3.05
N GLU A 764 29.18 11.69 -2.16
CA GLU A 764 30.22 10.71 -2.50
C GLU A 764 29.71 9.26 -2.59
N GLN A 765 28.78 8.87 -1.72
CA GLN A 765 28.35 7.46 -1.55
C GLN A 765 26.95 7.17 -2.08
N LEU A 766 26.05 8.17 -2.04
CA LEU A 766 24.62 7.99 -2.31
C LEU A 766 24.16 8.65 -3.61
N SER A 767 24.95 9.53 -4.22
CA SER A 767 24.64 10.06 -5.55
C SER A 767 24.66 8.96 -6.61
N ILE A 768 24.09 9.21 -7.79
CA ILE A 768 24.16 8.29 -8.94
C ILE A 768 25.62 7.93 -9.26
N ALA A 769 26.50 8.93 -9.25
CA ALA A 769 27.94 8.73 -9.45
C ALA A 769 28.56 7.87 -8.34
N GLY A 770 28.17 8.07 -7.08
CA GLY A 770 28.60 7.24 -5.95
C GLY A 770 28.19 5.77 -6.11
N HIS A 771 26.94 5.53 -6.51
CA HIS A 771 26.43 4.18 -6.80
C HIS A 771 27.19 3.53 -7.97
N LEU A 772 27.39 4.24 -9.09
CA LEU A 772 28.13 3.75 -10.25
C LEU A 772 29.61 3.45 -9.96
N LYS A 773 30.25 4.31 -9.16
CA LYS A 773 31.64 4.11 -8.74
C LYS A 773 31.80 2.85 -7.89
N ARG A 774 30.81 2.55 -7.04
CA ARG A 774 30.81 1.37 -6.18
C ARG A 774 30.46 0.10 -6.95
N ASP A 775 29.44 0.16 -7.80
CA ASP A 775 29.03 -0.95 -8.65
C ASP A 775 28.74 -0.46 -10.08
N PRO A 776 29.69 -0.66 -11.02
CA PRO A 776 29.51 -0.30 -12.42
C PRO A 776 28.31 -0.97 -13.10
N ASN A 777 27.80 -2.09 -12.57
CA ASN A 777 26.61 -2.74 -13.14
C ASN A 777 25.34 -1.92 -12.93
N VAL A 778 25.31 -0.98 -11.98
CA VAL A 778 24.21 -0.03 -11.80
C VAL A 778 23.90 0.75 -13.09
N CYS A 779 24.89 0.89 -13.98
CA CYS A 779 24.71 1.51 -15.29
C CYS A 779 23.63 0.85 -16.15
N THR A 780 23.30 -0.44 -15.94
CA THR A 780 22.20 -1.09 -16.68
C THR A 780 20.83 -0.57 -16.28
N ALA A 781 20.65 -0.14 -15.03
CA ALA A 781 19.40 0.48 -14.55
C ALA A 781 19.23 1.91 -15.05
N LEU A 782 20.28 2.50 -15.64
CA LEU A 782 20.29 3.83 -16.24
C LEU A 782 20.11 3.77 -17.77
N ALA A 783 20.03 2.58 -18.37
CA ALA A 783 19.72 2.48 -19.79
C ALA A 783 18.27 2.96 -20.04
N PRO A 784 17.99 3.69 -21.15
CA PRO A 784 16.63 4.07 -21.50
C PRO A 784 15.65 2.89 -21.45
N GLY A 785 14.55 3.07 -20.70
CA GLY A 785 13.51 2.06 -20.48
C GLY A 785 12.16 2.46 -21.05
N HIS A 786 11.17 1.55 -20.95
CA HIS A 786 9.77 1.80 -21.30
C HIS A 786 9.57 2.46 -22.68
N ASP A 787 8.82 3.56 -22.74
CA ASP A 787 8.46 4.26 -23.97
C ASP A 787 9.69 4.83 -24.69
N ALA A 788 10.75 5.17 -23.96
CA ALA A 788 11.95 5.75 -24.54
C ALA A 788 12.71 4.74 -25.42
N ILE A 789 12.92 3.50 -24.95
CA ILE A 789 13.57 2.48 -25.78
C ILE A 789 12.71 2.08 -26.98
N TRP A 790 11.38 2.11 -26.85
CA TRP A 790 10.50 1.92 -28.02
C TRP A 790 10.75 3.00 -29.08
N GLY A 791 10.84 4.27 -28.66
CA GLY A 791 11.13 5.39 -29.57
C GLY A 791 12.50 5.26 -30.24
N LEU A 792 13.54 4.94 -29.48
CA LEU A 792 14.89 4.72 -30.03
C LEU A 792 14.93 3.53 -31.00
N ALA A 793 14.24 2.44 -30.68
CA ALA A 793 14.13 1.29 -31.55
C ALA A 793 13.41 1.65 -32.87
N SER A 794 12.30 2.40 -32.79
CA SER A 794 11.57 2.89 -33.96
C SER A 794 12.45 3.79 -34.85
N LEU A 795 13.19 4.72 -34.26
CA LEU A 795 14.13 5.59 -34.97
C LEU A 795 15.21 4.77 -35.69
N SER A 796 15.75 3.75 -35.03
CA SER A 796 16.81 2.89 -35.55
C SER A 796 16.41 1.97 -36.72
N LEU A 797 15.13 1.93 -37.10
CA LEU A 797 14.68 1.18 -38.27
C LEU A 797 15.17 1.82 -39.59
N THR A 798 15.55 3.09 -39.56
CA THR A 798 16.07 3.83 -40.72
C THR A 798 17.58 4.03 -40.62
N PRO A 799 18.32 4.07 -41.75
CA PRO A 799 19.75 4.43 -41.74
C PRO A 799 20.02 5.78 -41.08
N GLU A 800 19.20 6.79 -41.39
CA GLU A 800 19.34 8.15 -40.87
C GLU A 800 19.18 8.19 -39.35
N GLY A 801 18.21 7.44 -38.82
CA GLY A 801 18.03 7.32 -37.37
C GLY A 801 19.19 6.59 -36.68
N ARG A 802 19.82 5.60 -37.33
CA ARG A 802 21.02 4.93 -36.79
C ARG A 802 22.23 5.87 -36.74
N ASP A 803 22.40 6.69 -37.77
CA ASP A 803 23.45 7.71 -37.81
C ASP A 803 23.24 8.73 -36.68
N GLU A 804 22.00 9.22 -36.51
CA GLU A 804 21.64 10.15 -35.43
C GLU A 804 21.96 9.56 -34.04
N LEU A 805 21.58 8.30 -33.79
CA LEU A 805 21.88 7.64 -32.51
C LEU A 805 23.39 7.47 -32.29
N SER A 806 24.14 7.14 -33.34
CA SER A 806 25.60 7.01 -33.26
C SER A 806 26.27 8.36 -32.98
N GLU A 807 25.72 9.46 -33.50
CA GLU A 807 26.17 10.83 -33.19
C GLU A 807 25.88 11.22 -31.74
N ILE A 808 24.71 10.86 -31.20
CA ILE A 808 24.36 11.13 -29.79
C ILE A 808 25.37 10.45 -28.87
N VAL A 809 25.64 9.16 -29.11
CA VAL A 809 26.56 8.34 -28.32
C VAL A 809 28.01 8.75 -28.54
N GLY A 810 28.37 9.15 -29.76
CA GLY A 810 29.75 9.41 -30.18
C GLY A 810 30.48 8.16 -30.70
N MET A 811 29.76 7.06 -30.89
CA MET A 811 30.27 5.81 -31.47
C MET A 811 29.14 4.99 -32.09
N GLU A 812 29.50 4.05 -32.96
CA GLU A 812 28.53 3.14 -33.57
C GLU A 812 27.89 2.22 -32.51
N ILE A 813 26.56 2.15 -32.51
CA ILE A 813 25.80 1.24 -31.65
C ILE A 813 25.68 -0.11 -32.36
N ALA A 814 26.10 -1.18 -31.69
CA ALA A 814 25.94 -2.53 -32.24
C ALA A 814 24.45 -2.92 -32.31
N ILE A 815 23.95 -3.14 -33.54
CA ILE A 815 22.55 -3.51 -33.81
C ILE A 815 22.45 -4.91 -34.48
N PRO A 816 22.85 -5.99 -33.78
CA PRO A 816 22.87 -7.33 -34.37
C PRO A 816 21.48 -7.83 -34.81
N GLU A 817 20.41 -7.28 -34.23
CA GLU A 817 19.01 -7.60 -34.51
C GLU A 817 18.37 -6.62 -35.52
N GLY A 818 19.18 -5.75 -36.16
CA GLY A 818 18.71 -4.76 -37.14
C GLY A 818 18.03 -3.51 -36.53
N LEU A 819 17.88 -3.48 -35.20
CA LEU A 819 17.32 -2.38 -34.42
C LEU A 819 18.07 -2.21 -33.10
N VAL A 820 17.92 -1.04 -32.49
CA VAL A 820 18.42 -0.75 -31.14
C VAL A 820 17.53 -1.44 -30.12
N THR A 821 18.16 -2.28 -29.30
CA THR A 821 17.52 -2.96 -28.16
C THR A 821 18.03 -2.40 -26.85
N ARG A 822 17.29 -2.62 -25.77
CA ARG A 822 17.76 -2.30 -24.42
C ARG A 822 19.15 -2.89 -24.14
N ARG A 823 19.39 -4.14 -24.56
CA ARG A 823 20.70 -4.81 -24.40
C ARG A 823 21.82 -4.08 -25.15
N SER A 824 21.57 -3.67 -26.39
CA SER A 824 22.58 -2.92 -27.16
C SER A 824 22.95 -1.60 -26.49
N LEU A 825 21.98 -0.92 -25.86
CA LEU A 825 22.24 0.29 -25.09
C LEU A 825 23.00 0.00 -23.80
N GLU A 826 22.64 -1.05 -23.05
CA GLU A 826 23.36 -1.46 -21.84
C GLU A 826 24.85 -1.75 -22.14
N ASP A 827 25.13 -2.49 -23.22
CA ASP A 827 26.50 -2.81 -23.64
C ASP A 827 27.26 -1.55 -24.10
N THR A 828 26.57 -0.63 -24.78
CA THR A 828 27.12 0.67 -25.20
C THR A 828 27.45 1.55 -24.00
N LEU A 829 26.53 1.69 -23.03
CA LEU A 829 26.74 2.48 -21.82
C LEU A 829 27.84 1.90 -20.93
N LYS A 830 27.95 0.56 -20.83
CA LYS A 830 29.09 -0.08 -20.14
C LYS A 830 30.42 0.24 -20.82
N THR A 831 30.42 0.29 -22.15
CA THR A 831 31.61 0.65 -22.94
C THR A 831 31.99 2.11 -22.67
N LEU A 832 31.03 3.03 -22.75
CA LEU A 832 31.24 4.44 -22.40
C LEU A 832 31.75 4.60 -20.96
N LEU A 833 31.15 3.91 -19.99
CA LEU A 833 31.55 4.00 -18.59
C LEU A 833 33.01 3.58 -18.39
N LYS A 834 33.45 2.56 -19.13
CA LYS A 834 34.82 2.06 -19.09
C LYS A 834 35.82 3.01 -19.77
N HIS A 835 35.43 3.70 -20.83
CA HIS A 835 36.33 4.45 -21.69
C HIS A 835 36.31 5.97 -21.46
N GLU A 836 35.15 6.54 -21.18
CA GLU A 836 34.91 7.99 -21.05
C GLU A 836 34.48 8.40 -19.64
N GLY A 837 34.14 7.45 -18.77
CA GLY A 837 33.85 7.68 -17.36
C GLY A 837 32.38 7.98 -17.06
N ILE A 838 32.07 8.25 -15.78
CA ILE A 838 30.71 8.36 -15.27
C ILE A 838 29.95 9.53 -15.92
N ASP A 839 30.52 10.73 -15.88
CA ASP A 839 29.83 11.97 -16.29
C ASP A 839 29.32 11.87 -17.74
N ARG A 840 30.20 11.41 -18.64
CA ARG A 840 29.86 11.25 -20.05
C ARG A 840 28.82 10.16 -20.28
N THR A 841 28.92 9.03 -19.58
CA THR A 841 27.93 7.96 -19.68
C THR A 841 26.56 8.42 -19.22
N THR A 842 26.47 9.15 -18.11
CA THR A 842 25.20 9.69 -17.61
C THR A 842 24.61 10.72 -18.56
N GLU A 843 25.44 11.62 -19.13
CA GLU A 843 25.01 12.61 -20.12
C GLU A 843 24.45 11.95 -21.39
N VAL A 844 25.15 10.95 -21.94
CA VAL A 844 24.69 10.22 -23.14
C VAL A 844 23.40 9.47 -22.87
N ALA A 845 23.30 8.79 -21.73
CA ALA A 845 22.11 8.02 -21.38
C ALA A 845 20.88 8.94 -21.18
N GLU A 846 21.06 10.11 -20.57
CA GLU A 846 20.03 11.14 -20.43
C GLU A 846 19.57 11.67 -21.81
N ARG A 847 20.51 12.00 -22.71
CA ARG A 847 20.18 12.46 -24.08
C ARG A 847 19.42 11.39 -24.88
N LEU A 848 19.82 10.12 -24.77
CA LEU A 848 19.10 9.01 -25.38
C LEU A 848 17.68 8.87 -24.80
N MET A 849 17.53 9.04 -23.48
CA MET A 849 16.23 9.00 -22.82
C MET A 849 15.28 10.06 -23.39
N HIS A 850 15.70 11.32 -23.41
CA HIS A 850 14.91 12.42 -23.99
C HIS A 850 14.53 12.14 -25.44
N ARG A 851 15.52 11.73 -26.26
CA ARG A 851 15.27 11.51 -27.67
C ARG A 851 14.27 10.38 -27.91
N GLY A 852 14.37 9.30 -27.14
CA GLY A 852 13.38 8.22 -27.18
C GLY A 852 11.97 8.68 -26.84
N LEU A 853 11.82 9.52 -25.81
CA LEU A 853 10.53 10.08 -25.39
C LEU A 853 9.92 11.04 -26.43
N GLU A 854 10.74 11.80 -27.15
CA GLU A 854 10.28 12.64 -28.27
C GLU A 854 9.73 11.80 -29.42
N ILE A 855 10.48 10.78 -29.85
CA ILE A 855 10.08 9.93 -30.98
C ILE A 855 8.78 9.18 -30.68
N VAL A 856 8.65 8.59 -29.49
CA VAL A 856 7.42 7.85 -29.14
C VAL A 856 6.20 8.77 -29.07
N LYS A 857 6.37 10.03 -28.64
CA LYS A 857 5.29 11.04 -28.62
C LYS A 857 4.76 11.36 -30.02
N GLU A 858 5.64 11.41 -31.04
CA GLU A 858 5.24 11.67 -32.43
C GLU A 858 4.60 10.46 -33.13
N SER A 859 4.89 9.25 -32.63
CA SER A 859 4.53 8.01 -33.31
C SER A 859 3.03 7.75 -33.45
N GLY A 860 2.21 8.18 -32.49
CA GLY A 860 0.81 7.76 -32.38
C GLY A 860 0.62 6.25 -32.15
N ALA A 861 1.67 5.53 -31.77
CA ALA A 861 1.63 4.11 -31.50
C ALA A 861 0.58 3.78 -30.43
N SER A 862 -0.22 2.76 -30.71
CA SER A 862 -1.40 2.38 -29.91
C SER A 862 -1.64 0.88 -30.02
N MET A 863 -2.55 0.39 -29.19
CA MET A 863 -3.11 -0.96 -29.30
C MET A 863 -4.42 -0.93 -30.09
N SER A 864 -4.53 -1.76 -31.13
CA SER A 864 -5.79 -1.96 -31.86
C SER A 864 -6.87 -2.59 -30.96
N PRO A 865 -8.13 -2.14 -31.02
CA PRO A 865 -9.22 -2.77 -30.29
C PRO A 865 -9.66 -4.09 -30.93
N PHE A 866 -9.18 -4.38 -32.14
CA PHE A 866 -9.49 -5.61 -32.87
C PHE A 866 -8.21 -6.33 -33.27
N LEU A 867 -7.29 -6.47 -32.32
CA LEU A 867 -6.09 -7.29 -32.49
C LEU A 867 -6.45 -8.62 -33.13
N SER A 868 -6.03 -8.82 -34.38
CA SER A 868 -6.36 -10.00 -35.18
C SER A 868 -5.12 -10.79 -35.56
N ARG A 869 -5.30 -12.08 -35.75
CA ARG A 869 -4.29 -12.97 -36.31
C ARG A 869 -4.38 -12.94 -37.83
N ASP A 870 -3.24 -12.86 -38.52
CA ASP A 870 -3.20 -12.86 -39.98
C ASP A 870 -3.49 -14.26 -40.55
N SER A 871 -3.73 -14.34 -41.86
CA SER A 871 -4.06 -15.60 -42.54
C SER A 871 -2.96 -16.65 -42.51
N ASP A 872 -1.73 -16.26 -42.19
CA ASP A 872 -0.55 -17.13 -42.06
C ASP A 872 -0.25 -17.52 -40.60
N SER A 873 -1.06 -17.06 -39.64
CA SER A 873 -0.96 -17.48 -38.25
C SER A 873 -1.19 -18.99 -38.08
N PRO A 874 -0.58 -19.61 -37.04
CA PRO A 874 -0.81 -21.02 -36.76
C PRO A 874 -2.32 -21.31 -36.63
N PRO A 875 -2.82 -22.41 -37.24
CA PRO A 875 -4.24 -22.74 -37.17
C PRO A 875 -4.62 -23.14 -35.74
N VAL A 876 -5.78 -22.64 -35.29
CA VAL A 876 -6.32 -23.00 -33.97
C VAL A 876 -6.55 -24.53 -33.91
N PRO A 877 -6.08 -25.21 -32.84
CA PRO A 877 -6.37 -26.62 -32.63
C PRO A 877 -7.86 -26.97 -32.66
N THR A 878 -8.18 -28.13 -33.21
CA THR A 878 -9.57 -28.62 -33.26
C THR A 878 -9.97 -29.45 -32.04
N ASP A 879 -9.02 -30.05 -31.32
CA ASP A 879 -9.27 -30.77 -30.07
C ASP A 879 -9.08 -29.83 -28.87
N PRO A 880 -10.17 -29.39 -28.20
CA PRO A 880 -10.09 -28.46 -27.08
C PRO A 880 -9.60 -29.11 -25.78
N ASN A 881 -9.39 -30.44 -25.75
CA ASN A 881 -9.06 -31.21 -24.54
C ASN A 881 -7.63 -31.78 -24.52
N ASP A 882 -6.86 -31.65 -25.61
CA ASP A 882 -5.47 -32.11 -25.65
C ASP A 882 -4.51 -31.00 -25.20
N ALA A 883 -4.07 -31.07 -23.95
CA ALA A 883 -3.12 -30.11 -23.37
C ALA A 883 -1.80 -30.06 -24.14
N THR A 884 -1.35 -31.16 -24.76
CA THR A 884 -0.11 -31.18 -25.55
C THR A 884 -0.27 -30.32 -26.80
N VAL A 885 -1.38 -30.48 -27.53
CA VAL A 885 -1.65 -29.71 -28.75
C VAL A 885 -1.78 -28.22 -28.44
N TRP A 886 -2.43 -27.85 -27.35
CA TRP A 886 -2.54 -26.45 -26.94
C TRP A 886 -1.23 -25.83 -26.45
N ASN A 887 -0.35 -26.62 -25.82
CA ASN A 887 1.00 -26.17 -25.49
C ASN A 887 1.83 -25.94 -26.76
N THR A 888 1.79 -26.88 -27.71
CA THR A 888 2.45 -26.73 -29.01
C THR A 888 1.93 -25.51 -29.76
N TYR A 889 0.60 -25.32 -29.80
CA TYR A 889 0.00 -24.15 -30.44
C TYR A 889 0.45 -22.83 -29.81
N ALA A 890 0.51 -22.76 -28.48
CA ALA A 890 1.00 -21.56 -27.81
C ALA A 890 2.48 -21.28 -28.13
N GLU A 891 3.30 -22.32 -28.28
CA GLU A 891 4.69 -22.20 -28.74
C GLU A 891 4.77 -21.75 -30.21
N GLU A 892 4.00 -22.36 -31.10
CA GLU A 892 3.91 -21.95 -32.51
C GLU A 892 3.45 -20.48 -32.65
N LEU A 893 2.50 -20.05 -31.82
CA LEU A 893 2.02 -18.66 -31.81
C LEU A 893 3.11 -17.70 -31.32
N MET A 894 3.86 -18.06 -30.28
CA MET A 894 4.98 -17.25 -29.81
C MET A 894 6.08 -17.16 -30.88
N GLU A 895 6.43 -18.26 -31.54
CA GLU A 895 7.41 -18.27 -32.62
C GLU A 895 6.93 -17.48 -33.84
N TRP A 896 5.63 -17.56 -34.17
CA TRP A 896 5.02 -16.72 -35.20
C TRP A 896 5.18 -15.24 -34.86
N ILE A 897 4.79 -14.79 -33.66
CA ILE A 897 4.98 -13.39 -33.23
C ILE A 897 6.46 -12.99 -33.27
N ALA A 898 7.36 -13.87 -32.82
CA ALA A 898 8.81 -13.59 -32.80
C ALA A 898 9.40 -13.43 -34.20
N ALA A 899 8.92 -14.21 -35.18
CA ALA A 899 9.37 -14.16 -36.57
C ALA A 899 8.87 -12.91 -37.33
N HIS A 900 7.84 -12.22 -36.83
CA HIS A 900 7.32 -11.02 -37.49
C HIS A 900 8.28 -9.84 -37.41
N GLU A 901 8.47 -9.16 -38.53
CA GLU A 901 9.33 -7.98 -38.67
C GLU A 901 8.62 -6.78 -39.31
N ASP A 902 7.32 -6.90 -39.61
CA ASP A 902 6.52 -5.76 -40.04
C ASP A 902 6.14 -4.90 -38.83
N PHE A 903 7.02 -3.95 -38.51
CA PHE A 903 6.77 -2.96 -37.46
C PHE A 903 5.86 -1.82 -37.95
N ALA A 904 5.53 -1.75 -39.25
CA ALA A 904 4.69 -0.70 -39.84
C ALA A 904 3.19 -1.06 -39.80
N ASP A 905 2.86 -2.33 -39.63
CA ASP A 905 1.49 -2.78 -39.38
C ASP A 905 0.90 -2.15 -38.09
N ASN A 906 -0.30 -1.59 -38.17
CA ASN A 906 -0.99 -0.98 -37.02
C ASN A 906 -1.67 -1.99 -36.10
N ASN A 907 -1.80 -3.25 -36.54
CA ASN A 907 -2.39 -4.31 -35.74
C ASN A 907 -1.37 -4.81 -34.69
N LEU A 908 -0.27 -5.45 -35.09
CA LEU A 908 0.71 -6.01 -34.15
C LEU A 908 2.06 -5.27 -34.11
N GLY A 909 2.39 -4.48 -35.13
CA GLY A 909 3.70 -3.86 -35.31
C GLY A 909 4.25 -3.11 -34.07
N PRO A 910 3.49 -2.18 -33.44
CA PRO A 910 3.93 -1.49 -32.24
C PRO A 910 4.28 -2.41 -31.07
N HIS A 911 3.53 -3.49 -30.88
CA HIS A 911 3.74 -4.44 -29.79
C HIS A 911 4.89 -5.41 -30.08
N ILE A 912 5.06 -5.84 -31.34
CA ILE A 912 6.22 -6.64 -31.75
C ILE A 912 7.50 -5.81 -31.57
N LEU A 913 7.50 -4.55 -32.00
CA LEU A 913 8.64 -3.65 -31.78
C LEU A 913 8.95 -3.49 -30.29
N ALA A 914 7.92 -3.36 -29.44
CA ALA A 914 8.09 -3.30 -28.00
C ALA A 914 8.76 -4.57 -27.44
N VAL A 915 8.28 -5.76 -27.83
CA VAL A 915 8.85 -7.04 -27.40
C VAL A 915 10.29 -7.20 -27.88
N LYS A 916 10.60 -6.92 -29.16
CA LYS A 916 11.94 -7.11 -29.73
C LYS A 916 12.96 -6.11 -29.18
N SER A 917 12.58 -4.83 -29.06
CA SER A 917 13.42 -3.82 -28.42
C SER A 917 13.59 -4.03 -26.92
N ARG A 918 12.75 -4.88 -26.31
CA ARG A 918 12.60 -5.07 -24.86
C ARG A 918 12.14 -3.79 -24.17
N ALA A 919 11.30 -3.03 -24.85
CA ALA A 919 10.54 -1.94 -24.25
C ALA A 919 9.53 -2.52 -23.26
N PHE A 920 9.41 -1.90 -22.09
CA PHE A 920 8.48 -2.27 -21.02
C PHE A 920 8.72 -3.69 -20.43
N MET A 921 7.86 -4.11 -19.51
CA MET A 921 7.75 -5.52 -19.09
C MET A 921 7.18 -6.45 -20.20
N SER A 922 7.23 -6.03 -21.46
CA SER A 922 6.68 -6.71 -22.62
C SER A 922 7.46 -7.97 -22.92
N ARG A 923 6.87 -9.09 -22.52
CA ARG A 923 7.38 -10.41 -22.87
C ARG A 923 6.55 -10.95 -24.03
N LEU A 924 7.21 -11.61 -24.96
CA LEU A 924 6.57 -12.34 -26.07
C LEU A 924 5.36 -13.16 -25.59
N TYR A 925 5.53 -13.88 -24.47
CA TYR A 925 4.47 -14.64 -23.81
C TYR A 925 3.23 -13.80 -23.45
N ARG A 926 3.39 -12.58 -22.93
CA ARG A 926 2.24 -11.73 -22.56
C ARG A 926 1.50 -11.23 -23.80
N LEU A 927 2.22 -10.88 -24.87
CA LEU A 927 1.59 -10.50 -26.13
C LEU A 927 0.81 -11.69 -26.71
N ALA A 928 1.38 -12.89 -26.68
CA ALA A 928 0.67 -14.12 -27.05
C ALA A 928 -0.62 -14.27 -26.22
N CYS A 929 -0.57 -14.08 -24.90
CA CYS A 929 -1.75 -14.11 -24.02
C CYS A 929 -2.86 -13.09 -24.37
N VAL A 930 -2.56 -12.03 -25.11
CA VAL A 930 -3.60 -11.12 -25.59
C VAL A 930 -4.29 -11.69 -26.82
N VAL A 931 -3.54 -12.32 -27.74
CA VAL A 931 -4.01 -12.69 -29.10
C VAL A 931 -4.38 -14.18 -29.28
N GLY A 932 -4.01 -15.07 -28.35
CA GLY A 932 -4.35 -16.50 -28.40
C GLY A 932 -3.66 -17.28 -27.26
N ALA A 933 -4.28 -18.23 -26.57
CA ALA A 933 -4.94 -19.45 -27.02
C ALA A 933 -6.02 -19.89 -26.01
N ARG A 934 -6.93 -20.83 -26.39
CA ARG A 934 -8.12 -21.26 -25.63
C ARG A 934 -8.48 -22.77 -25.74
N GLY A 935 -7.77 -23.60 -24.98
CA GLY A 935 -8.08 -24.95 -24.49
C GLY A 935 -6.83 -25.42 -23.71
N VAL A 936 -6.77 -26.27 -22.69
CA VAL A 936 -7.74 -27.03 -21.91
C VAL A 936 -7.77 -26.47 -20.48
N ILE A 937 -8.85 -26.70 -19.76
CA ILE A 937 -9.09 -26.26 -18.40
C ILE A 937 -9.73 -27.41 -17.60
N SER A 938 -9.34 -27.56 -16.36
CA SER A 938 -10.18 -27.98 -15.24
C SER A 938 -9.48 -27.32 -14.08
N ASP A 939 -10.18 -26.68 -13.18
CA ASP A 939 -9.61 -26.41 -11.87
C ASP A 939 -10.71 -26.17 -10.84
N ILE A 940 -10.38 -25.42 -9.77
CA ILE A 940 -10.89 -25.51 -8.40
C ILE A 940 -10.43 -26.77 -7.66
N GLN A 941 -9.46 -27.46 -8.28
CA GLN A 941 -8.53 -28.44 -7.71
C GLN A 941 -8.76 -29.93 -7.98
N GLY A 942 -9.28 -30.24 -9.16
CA GLY A 942 -8.86 -31.44 -9.91
C GLY A 942 -8.08 -31.07 -11.18
N ARG A 943 -7.16 -30.10 -11.10
CA ARG A 943 -6.89 -29.13 -12.18
C ARG A 943 -6.10 -29.63 -13.39
N ASP A 944 -6.62 -29.48 -14.62
CA ASP A 944 -5.83 -29.41 -15.86
C ASP A 944 -6.04 -28.06 -16.56
N ILE A 945 -5.30 -27.06 -16.11
CA ILE A 945 -5.53 -25.64 -16.41
C ILE A 945 -4.93 -25.16 -17.73
N VAL A 946 -5.21 -23.89 -17.85
CA VAL A 946 -5.53 -23.09 -18.97
C VAL A 946 -4.42 -22.90 -19.99
N ILE A 947 -4.86 -23.06 -21.23
CA ILE A 947 -5.22 -21.94 -22.11
C ILE A 947 -4.32 -20.72 -21.93
N ARG A 948 -3.29 -20.58 -22.76
CA ARG A 948 -2.32 -19.49 -22.61
C ARG A 948 -2.83 -18.14 -23.16
N HIS A 949 -4.12 -17.87 -22.91
CA HIS A 949 -5.00 -16.69 -22.95
C HIS A 949 -5.25 -16.01 -24.29
N GLY A 950 -6.52 -15.70 -24.59
CA GLY A 950 -6.94 -14.90 -25.75
C GLY A 950 -7.85 -13.76 -25.30
N TYR A 951 -7.29 -12.80 -24.57
CA TYR A 951 -8.06 -11.68 -24.00
C TYR A 951 -8.73 -10.80 -25.07
N CYS A 952 -8.23 -10.77 -26.30
CA CYS A 952 -8.91 -10.08 -27.41
C CYS A 952 -10.31 -10.66 -27.71
N ASP A 953 -10.44 -11.98 -27.53
CA ASP A 953 -11.65 -12.77 -27.83
C ASP A 953 -12.58 -12.90 -26.62
N GLY A 954 -12.04 -12.74 -25.39
CA GLY A 954 -12.81 -12.79 -24.15
C GLY A 954 -12.83 -14.19 -23.51
N LEU A 955 -12.80 -14.22 -22.17
CA LEU A 955 -12.82 -15.42 -21.36
C LEU A 955 -14.24 -15.94 -21.01
N THR A 956 -14.51 -17.25 -21.04
CA THR A 956 -15.74 -17.75 -20.39
C THR A 956 -15.58 -17.64 -18.87
N SER A 957 -16.70 -17.72 -18.16
CA SER A 957 -16.71 -17.68 -16.70
C SER A 957 -15.84 -18.78 -16.09
N ASP A 958 -15.99 -20.03 -16.53
CA ASP A 958 -15.20 -21.17 -16.04
C ASP A 958 -13.70 -20.94 -16.27
N GLU A 959 -13.32 -20.41 -17.44
CA GLU A 959 -11.92 -20.15 -17.77
C GLU A 959 -11.29 -19.05 -16.94
N LEU A 960 -12.03 -17.98 -16.70
CA LEU A 960 -11.59 -16.91 -15.84
C LEU A 960 -11.48 -17.36 -14.38
N TYR A 961 -12.46 -18.13 -13.91
CA TYR A 961 -12.48 -18.68 -12.57
C TYR A 961 -11.27 -19.58 -12.31
N ALA A 962 -10.84 -20.29 -13.34
CA ALA A 962 -9.66 -21.11 -13.20
C ALA A 962 -8.36 -20.35 -13.05
N LEU A 963 -8.18 -19.37 -13.91
CA LEU A 963 -7.03 -18.49 -13.83
C LEU A 963 -6.92 -17.78 -12.49
N CYS A 964 -8.06 -17.49 -11.87
CA CYS A 964 -8.09 -16.87 -10.57
C CYS A 964 -7.38 -17.71 -9.50
N VAL A 965 -7.52 -19.04 -9.48
CA VAL A 965 -6.89 -19.90 -8.46
C VAL A 965 -5.36 -19.75 -8.50
N GLY A 966 -4.76 -19.91 -9.68
CA GLY A 966 -3.31 -19.79 -9.87
C GLY A 966 -2.80 -18.37 -9.54
N SER A 967 -3.55 -17.35 -9.95
CA SER A 967 -3.26 -15.95 -9.64
C SER A 967 -3.22 -15.70 -8.12
N ARG A 968 -4.20 -16.18 -7.34
CA ARG A 968 -4.26 -15.94 -5.90
C ARG A 968 -3.15 -16.66 -5.14
N GLU A 969 -2.87 -17.91 -5.50
CA GLU A 969 -1.73 -18.65 -4.94
C GLU A 969 -0.40 -17.92 -5.23
N GLY A 970 -0.25 -17.35 -6.43
CA GLY A 970 0.91 -16.53 -6.80
C GLY A 970 1.11 -15.33 -5.88
N LEU A 971 0.03 -14.60 -5.57
CA LEU A 971 0.07 -13.42 -4.70
C LEU A 971 0.47 -13.79 -3.25
N VAL A 972 -0.04 -14.92 -2.75
CA VAL A 972 0.30 -15.43 -1.40
C VAL A 972 1.77 -15.85 -1.33
N ARG A 973 2.26 -16.54 -2.36
CA ARG A 973 3.69 -16.89 -2.48
C ARG A 973 4.55 -15.63 -2.49
N PHE A 974 4.20 -14.63 -3.30
CA PHE A 974 4.93 -13.36 -3.36
C PHE A 974 5.01 -12.67 -1.99
N ASN A 975 3.89 -12.56 -1.27
CA ASN A 975 3.88 -11.97 0.07
C ASN A 975 4.75 -12.76 1.07
N SER A 976 4.78 -14.09 0.96
CA SER A 976 5.60 -14.95 1.84
C SER A 976 7.09 -14.84 1.50
N GLU A 977 7.42 -14.76 0.22
CA GLU A 977 8.79 -14.59 -0.29
C GLU A 977 9.40 -13.26 0.13
N LEU A 978 8.64 -12.15 0.07
CA LEU A 978 9.11 -10.85 0.56
C LEU A 978 9.49 -10.90 2.05
N GLN A 979 8.69 -11.58 2.87
CA GLN A 979 9.00 -11.76 4.29
C GLN A 979 10.26 -12.62 4.50
N ARG A 980 10.45 -13.64 3.67
CA ARG A 980 11.65 -14.48 3.68
C ARG A 980 12.90 -13.69 3.33
N VAL A 981 12.87 -12.92 2.24
CA VAL A 981 13.99 -12.07 1.79
C VAL A 981 14.38 -11.07 2.89
N ALA A 982 13.40 -10.40 3.50
CA ALA A 982 13.65 -9.48 4.61
C ALA A 982 14.31 -10.18 5.81
N TRP A 983 13.91 -11.42 6.11
CA TRP A 983 14.50 -12.22 7.17
C TRP A 983 15.95 -12.67 6.84
N GLU A 984 16.20 -13.14 5.62
CA GLU A 984 17.54 -13.56 5.17
C GLU A 984 18.54 -12.39 5.13
N LEU A 985 18.10 -11.22 4.65
CA LEU A 985 18.91 -9.99 4.68
C LEU A 985 19.27 -9.58 6.11
N ARG A 986 18.31 -9.68 7.04
CA ARG A 986 18.56 -9.44 8.46
C ARG A 986 19.60 -10.42 9.00
N ASP A 987 19.37 -11.72 8.85
CA ASP A 987 20.23 -12.77 9.41
C ASP A 987 21.67 -12.66 8.90
N SER A 988 21.85 -12.39 7.61
CA SER A 988 23.16 -12.22 6.99
C SER A 988 23.89 -10.92 7.41
N SER A 989 23.16 -9.86 7.74
CA SER A 989 23.72 -8.52 8.01
C SER A 989 24.00 -8.23 9.50
N GLN A 990 23.43 -9.02 10.41
CA GLN A 990 23.64 -8.87 11.86
C GLN A 990 25.13 -8.87 12.23
N SER A 991 25.50 -8.09 13.24
CA SER A 991 26.85 -8.13 13.84
C SER A 991 27.24 -9.58 14.12
N LYS A 992 28.49 -9.97 13.87
CA LYS A 992 29.02 -11.30 14.25
C LYS A 992 29.97 -11.23 15.45
N GLY A 993 30.11 -10.05 16.06
CA GLY A 993 31.00 -9.82 17.21
C GLY A 993 30.57 -10.56 18.47
N PHE A 994 31.52 -10.77 19.39
CA PHE A 994 31.29 -11.39 20.70
C PHE A 994 31.20 -10.38 21.86
N THR A 995 31.28 -9.08 21.57
CA THR A 995 31.05 -8.00 22.52
C THR A 995 29.63 -8.09 23.10
N VAL A 996 29.40 -7.47 24.26
CA VAL A 996 28.12 -7.58 25.00
C VAL A 996 26.97 -7.06 24.14
N LEU A 997 27.11 -5.87 23.53
CA LEU A 997 26.11 -5.29 22.64
C LEU A 997 25.88 -6.14 21.39
N SER A 998 26.95 -6.61 20.74
CA SER A 998 26.83 -7.49 19.58
C SER A 998 26.06 -8.78 19.89
N ARG A 999 26.31 -9.40 21.06
CA ARG A 999 25.55 -10.58 21.50
C ARG A 999 24.10 -10.24 21.81
N ALA A 1000 23.84 -9.10 22.45
CA ALA A 1000 22.48 -8.65 22.77
C ALA A 1000 21.65 -8.38 21.50
N MET A 1001 22.23 -7.77 20.47
CA MET A 1001 21.56 -7.49 19.19
C MET A 1001 21.05 -8.75 18.46
N ARG A 1002 21.69 -9.90 18.69
CA ARG A 1002 21.28 -11.20 18.11
C ARG A 1002 20.42 -12.06 19.02
N ALA A 1003 20.27 -11.68 20.29
CA ALA A 1003 19.61 -12.52 21.29
C ALA A 1003 18.09 -12.43 21.19
N LYS A 1004 17.39 -13.56 21.38
CA LYS A 1004 15.94 -13.57 21.57
C LYS A 1004 15.51 -12.91 22.89
N HIS A 1005 16.38 -12.95 23.90
CA HIS A 1005 16.18 -12.37 25.22
C HIS A 1005 17.43 -11.53 25.59
N PRO A 1006 17.56 -10.31 25.04
CA PRO A 1006 18.74 -9.46 25.25
C PRO A 1006 19.03 -9.17 26.73
N GLY A 1007 17.99 -9.05 27.57
CA GLY A 1007 18.15 -8.84 29.02
C GLY A 1007 19.02 -9.88 29.72
N ILE A 1008 18.97 -11.15 29.28
CA ILE A 1008 19.83 -12.23 29.80
C ILE A 1008 21.31 -11.95 29.51
N VAL A 1009 21.62 -11.40 28.34
CA VAL A 1009 23.01 -11.07 27.95
C VAL A 1009 23.57 -10.01 28.89
N PHE A 1010 22.81 -8.94 29.14
CA PHE A 1010 23.22 -7.84 30.02
C PHE A 1010 23.30 -8.25 31.48
N ALA A 1011 22.32 -9.01 32.00
CA ALA A 1011 22.36 -9.52 33.37
C ALA A 1011 23.57 -10.43 33.60
N ARG A 1012 23.95 -11.25 32.61
CA ARG A 1012 25.15 -12.09 32.68
C ARG A 1012 26.44 -11.28 32.59
N ALA A 1013 26.49 -10.26 31.72
CA ALA A 1013 27.62 -9.34 31.64
C ALA A 1013 27.85 -8.63 32.98
N ALA A 1014 26.76 -8.16 33.61
CA ALA A 1014 26.79 -7.55 34.95
C ALA A 1014 27.28 -8.50 36.05
N ALA A 1015 26.81 -9.76 36.03
CA ALA A 1015 27.23 -10.76 37.02
C ALA A 1015 28.74 -11.08 36.96
N CYS A 1016 29.31 -11.05 35.75
CA CYS A 1016 30.72 -11.39 35.52
C CYS A 1016 31.66 -10.18 35.48
N GLY A 1017 31.15 -8.95 35.57
CA GLY A 1017 31.94 -7.73 35.38
C GLY A 1017 32.53 -7.62 33.97
N GLU A 1018 31.80 -8.10 32.96
CA GLU A 1018 32.23 -8.06 31.57
C GLU A 1018 32.27 -6.61 31.05
N VAL A 1019 33.22 -6.33 30.16
CA VAL A 1019 33.43 -5.01 29.54
C VAL A 1019 33.21 -5.12 28.05
N ASP A 1020 32.40 -4.25 27.48
CA ASP A 1020 32.28 -4.08 26.03
C ASP A 1020 33.29 -3.03 25.54
N PRO A 1021 34.30 -3.40 24.74
CA PRO A 1021 35.30 -2.46 24.26
C PRO A 1021 34.85 -1.59 23.08
N LEU A 1022 33.59 -1.74 22.60
CA LEU A 1022 33.03 -0.97 21.49
C LEU A 1022 33.91 -1.00 20.22
N THR A 1023 34.43 -2.18 19.90
CA THR A 1023 35.35 -2.39 18.77
C THR A 1023 34.63 -2.57 17.43
N ASP A 1024 33.37 -3.01 17.44
CA ASP A 1024 32.56 -3.18 16.23
C ASP A 1024 31.73 -1.93 15.93
N ILE A 1025 31.54 -1.66 14.63
CA ILE A 1025 30.87 -0.45 14.14
C ILE A 1025 29.42 -0.34 14.63
N ASP A 1026 28.69 -1.46 14.69
CA ASP A 1026 27.29 -1.48 15.12
C ASP A 1026 27.17 -1.01 16.58
N SER A 1027 28.04 -1.50 17.47
CA SER A 1027 28.07 -1.08 18.88
C SER A 1027 28.48 0.40 19.03
N ARG A 1028 29.44 0.87 18.22
CA ARG A 1028 29.86 2.28 18.22
C ARG A 1028 28.75 3.22 17.78
N LEU A 1029 28.09 2.91 16.66
CA LEU A 1029 26.95 3.70 16.17
C LEU A 1029 25.77 3.64 17.13
N PHE A 1030 25.54 2.49 17.78
CA PHE A 1030 24.49 2.33 18.78
C PHE A 1030 24.70 3.29 19.97
N VAL A 1031 25.92 3.46 20.46
CA VAL A 1031 26.22 4.41 21.55
C VAL A 1031 26.37 5.87 21.08
N GLY A 1032 26.65 6.09 19.79
CA GLY A 1032 26.71 7.42 19.17
C GLY A 1032 28.14 7.89 18.84
N LEU A 1033 29.09 6.97 18.81
CA LEU A 1033 30.48 7.21 18.41
C LEU A 1033 30.64 7.10 16.88
N SER A 1034 31.66 7.78 16.35
CA SER A 1034 32.09 7.62 14.95
C SER A 1034 32.73 6.24 14.72
N GLU A 1035 32.92 5.87 13.46
CA GLU A 1035 33.85 4.79 13.10
C GLU A 1035 35.24 5.06 13.71
N VAL A 1036 35.98 4.00 14.02
CA VAL A 1036 37.37 4.12 14.50
C VAL A 1036 38.17 4.76 13.35
N PRO A 1037 39.02 5.78 13.57
CA PRO A 1037 40.00 6.17 12.57
C PRO A 1037 40.79 4.91 12.24
N THR A 1038 40.73 4.45 10.99
CA THR A 1038 41.64 3.42 10.52
C THR A 1038 43.03 3.88 10.95
N LEU A 1039 43.71 3.11 11.80
CA LEU A 1039 45.11 3.35 12.08
C LEU A 1039 45.79 3.41 10.71
N ILE A 1040 46.27 4.61 10.37
CA ILE A 1040 46.95 4.95 9.10
C ILE A 1040 47.98 3.88 8.76
#